data_AF-A0A2I0NAZ2-F1
#
_entry.id   AF-A0A2I0NAZ2-F1
#
_cell.length_a   1.000
_cell.length_b   1.000
_cell.length_c   1.000
_cell.angle_alpha   90.00
_cell.angle_beta   90.00
_cell.angle_gamma   90.00
#
_symmetry.space_group_name_H-M   'P 1'
#
loop_
_entity.id
_entity.type
_entity.pdbx_description
1 polymer ?
#
loop_
_entity_poly.entity_id
_entity_poly.type
_entity_poly.pdbx_seq_one_letter_code
_entity_poly.pdbx_strand_id
1 'polypeptide(L)'
;MKYIKKIMLITFIMLLGVVMFAGCSQKGPVQLSTPVAAVVLNNGRLMLTTTDNPKAESYAFGWYTGPQPTNFAAYSEHTSVNRYLDVTNYVSESAVYYFYIQIVGDGTRYLTSNRSATISYDNSSALLAPLLEISGTTLSWTGVINATGYRLYKNGILLKSFTSIEARTYNISSQIIDSILYNFEVEALGGTSGGITYANSLRSNIITYTEHLKLSVPQNIRVLIDEQTSVVYLTWNTVQRASGYTIKLDSNPNAVYTVSSNQFVLTNVLTQAKRYSFEVKANATGVLIESGFSTVSYYDNYLPLSTPTIQGARRNGGDVLVVWNEIQNAESYTLLVNGNVLTDIHLNPLVIYDTEVLISGELEKLEGGFDLEVYANGYDFYLTSETSELFYYSGIDLLQEPENVSYLHNTEDGTVIVTWDEVAGATYYFVAINNEVFSTTELEVNIEDLLEEGQIVQIRIQARGEGFTVPSQYSPILAFNYVNAGSEPYASYTTKFFYYRNYYDYYITSQQEMNAYIAYLISHQIEDNDSLNRHIAYIDYELTTEQESEADLVANGGNEDGILTISEEINYKQRIALLSYTETHRLSYYPPTLAGIPNAYRFRLLFDYDMIPTLISPQVNYVQSEDLLPYSSINGRDENYNNFASELSLIEVVVENSDQLFMVVNSGAKPMFTTEDSQVEQVYLAAKAVLRQIIDDTMTDYQKTLAIFDYVSYNTVYDHYVYDLAVQVPSPDNLNEYRVFYLEGVLLDGKAVCDGVAKTIALLLNMEGIEAIKVNGQANGGSGSVGHAWNKVNLEIDGAKNWYVIDATWSDVTSQDSVEYLSRRYFLLSDADIATTHFAASNVYNPVAETEFDYYVYAEYVTGYNFYIQNQTELNHLFDYFINNSIEGVEIKLAQGFTPNWSSALSYAGVSGVSINRYAYFNNTLNLVDFIYQ
;
A
#
# COMPACT_ATOMS: atom_id res chain seq x y z
N MET A 1 -40.92 4.53 9.58
CA MET A 1 -42.28 5.04 9.32
C MET A 1 -42.55 6.38 10.01
N LYS A 2 -41.78 7.39 9.61
CA LYS A 2 -41.85 8.78 10.06
C LYS A 2 -42.30 9.66 8.88
N TYR A 3 -43.51 9.47 8.33
CA TYR A 3 -44.02 10.33 7.25
C TYR A 3 -45.55 10.45 7.14
N ILE A 4 -46.33 9.94 8.11
CA ILE A 4 -47.83 9.91 8.02
C ILE A 4 -48.53 10.64 9.20
N LYS A 5 -47.80 11.20 10.18
CA LYS A 5 -48.42 11.93 11.31
C LYS A 5 -48.36 13.46 11.24
N LYS A 6 -47.71 14.07 10.25
CA LYS A 6 -47.73 15.54 10.02
C LYS A 6 -48.66 16.00 8.91
N ILE A 7 -49.23 15.08 8.12
CA ILE A 7 -50.16 15.41 7.02
C ILE A 7 -51.64 15.31 7.45
N MET A 8 -51.97 14.61 8.55
CA MET A 8 -53.36 14.51 9.05
C MET A 8 -53.81 15.62 10.01
N LEU A 9 -52.93 16.50 10.50
CA LEU A 9 -53.32 17.64 11.35
C LEU A 9 -53.63 18.92 10.54
N ILE A 10 -53.22 18.97 9.27
CA ILE A 10 -53.44 20.13 8.38
C ILE A 10 -54.69 19.94 7.50
N THR A 11 -55.20 18.73 7.34
CA THR A 11 -56.40 18.43 6.53
C THR A 11 -57.71 18.38 7.33
N PHE A 12 -57.69 18.35 8.67
CA PHE A 12 -58.91 18.35 9.50
C PHE A 12 -59.37 19.76 9.94
N ILE A 13 -58.50 20.77 9.85
CA ILE A 13 -58.87 22.19 10.09
C ILE A 13 -59.40 22.86 8.80
N MET A 14 -59.21 22.23 7.63
CA MET A 14 -59.72 22.75 6.35
C MET A 14 -61.18 22.37 6.02
N LEU A 15 -61.88 21.58 6.82
CA LEU A 15 -63.19 21.02 6.42
C LEU A 15 -64.38 21.26 7.38
N LEU A 16 -64.27 22.22 8.32
CA LEU A 16 -65.37 22.55 9.24
C LEU A 16 -65.57 24.06 9.47
N GLY A 17 -65.39 24.86 8.41
CA GLY A 17 -65.60 26.31 8.45
C GLY A 17 -66.37 26.87 7.25
N VAL A 18 -67.15 26.04 6.56
CA VAL A 18 -68.04 26.50 5.48
C VAL A 18 -69.47 26.56 6.01
N VAL A 19 -70.09 27.73 5.78
CA VAL A 19 -71.48 28.14 6.06
C VAL A 19 -71.74 28.80 7.44
N MET A 20 -71.21 30.01 7.61
CA MET A 20 -72.09 31.16 7.95
C MET A 20 -71.83 32.29 6.96
N PHE A 21 -72.83 32.56 6.14
CA PHE A 21 -72.89 33.74 5.28
C PHE A 21 -73.24 34.99 6.10
N ALA A 22 -72.77 36.12 5.56
CA ALA A 22 -73.31 37.48 5.67
C ALA A 22 -72.63 38.43 6.67
N GLY A 23 -71.76 39.30 6.13
CA GLY A 23 -71.58 40.65 6.68
C GLY A 23 -70.15 41.16 6.90
N CYS A 24 -69.18 40.92 6.00
CA CYS A 24 -68.04 41.84 5.87
C CYS A 24 -67.68 41.95 4.39
N SER A 25 -68.02 43.09 3.79
CA SER A 25 -67.63 43.42 2.43
C SER A 25 -66.10 43.33 2.31
N GLN A 26 -65.61 42.61 1.29
CA GLN A 26 -64.33 42.99 0.71
C GLN A 26 -64.52 44.43 0.23
N LYS A 27 -64.07 45.39 1.05
CA LYS A 27 -63.95 46.78 0.59
C LYS A 27 -62.97 46.71 -0.56
N GLY A 28 -63.45 46.96 -1.78
CA GLY A 28 -62.59 47.23 -2.91
C GLY A 28 -61.53 48.28 -2.55
N PRO A 29 -60.45 48.38 -3.32
CA PRO A 29 -59.32 49.24 -2.99
C PRO A 29 -59.81 50.66 -2.66
N VAL A 30 -59.35 51.19 -1.53
CA VAL A 30 -59.87 52.45 -0.99
C VAL A 30 -59.16 53.60 -1.70
N GLN A 31 -59.91 54.49 -2.33
CA GLN A 31 -59.32 55.68 -2.95
C GLN A 31 -58.73 56.60 -1.89
N LEU A 32 -57.48 57.00 -2.07
CA LEU A 32 -56.78 57.90 -1.16
C LEU A 32 -57.42 59.30 -1.18
N SER A 33 -57.41 59.98 -0.03
CA SER A 33 -57.93 61.34 0.12
C SER A 33 -57.12 62.33 -0.73
N THR A 34 -57.83 63.29 -1.33
CA THR A 34 -57.20 64.37 -2.12
C THR A 34 -56.17 65.14 -1.27
N PRO A 35 -54.90 65.25 -1.72
CA PRO A 35 -53.88 66.01 -1.01
C PRO A 35 -54.12 67.51 -1.10
N VAL A 36 -53.53 68.26 -0.16
CA VAL A 36 -53.41 69.72 -0.25
C VAL A 36 -52.01 70.05 -0.77
N ALA A 37 -51.95 70.76 -1.89
CA ALA A 37 -50.68 71.25 -2.43
C ALA A 37 -50.37 72.65 -1.89
N ALA A 38 -49.12 72.86 -1.50
CA ALA A 38 -48.60 74.16 -1.10
C ALA A 38 -47.26 74.43 -1.79
N VAL A 39 -47.10 75.65 -2.30
CA VAL A 39 -45.84 76.14 -2.84
C VAL A 39 -45.17 77.02 -1.79
N VAL A 40 -43.97 76.65 -1.36
CA VAL A 40 -43.24 77.34 -0.29
C VAL A 40 -41.87 77.71 -0.80
N LEU A 41 -41.52 79.00 -0.66
CA LEU A 41 -40.15 79.45 -0.91
C LEU A 41 -39.30 79.11 0.32
N ASN A 42 -38.36 78.19 0.17
CA ASN A 42 -37.45 77.79 1.23
C ASN A 42 -36.01 78.05 0.79
N ASN A 43 -35.32 78.99 1.44
CA ASN A 43 -33.94 79.37 1.12
C ASN A 43 -33.69 79.67 -0.37
N GLY A 44 -34.60 80.40 -1.04
CA GLY A 44 -34.46 80.76 -2.45
C GLY A 44 -34.80 79.65 -3.45
N ARG A 45 -35.38 78.54 -2.96
CA ARG A 45 -35.88 77.42 -3.77
C ARG A 45 -37.39 77.29 -3.62
N LEU A 46 -38.04 76.95 -4.72
CA LEU A 46 -39.48 76.76 -4.78
C LEU A 46 -39.82 75.31 -4.49
N MET A 47 -40.40 75.04 -3.33
CA MET A 47 -40.77 73.70 -2.90
C MET A 47 -42.27 73.49 -3.07
N LEU A 48 -42.66 72.52 -3.88
CA LEU A 48 -44.03 72.04 -3.96
C LEU A 48 -44.19 70.92 -2.92
N THR A 49 -45.09 71.10 -1.97
CA THR A 49 -45.19 70.25 -0.77
C THR A 49 -46.61 69.80 -0.51
N THR A 50 -46.75 68.67 0.17
CA THR A 50 -48.01 68.21 0.74
C THR A 50 -47.79 67.58 2.12
N THR A 51 -48.87 67.37 2.85
CA THR A 51 -48.85 66.65 4.13
C THR A 51 -48.59 65.17 3.90
N ASP A 52 -47.84 64.55 4.80
CA ASP A 52 -47.52 63.14 4.69
C ASP A 52 -48.79 62.26 4.78
N ASN A 53 -48.83 61.21 3.96
CA ASN A 53 -49.86 60.20 3.98
C ASN A 53 -49.19 58.83 4.13
N PRO A 54 -49.35 58.15 5.28
CA PRO A 54 -48.66 56.89 5.56
C PRO A 54 -49.14 55.71 4.69
N LYS A 55 -50.16 55.92 3.85
CA LYS A 55 -50.70 54.94 2.89
C LYS A 55 -50.26 55.23 1.45
N ALA A 56 -49.46 56.28 1.24
CA ALA A 56 -48.89 56.61 -0.05
C ALA A 56 -47.78 55.63 -0.40
N GLU A 57 -47.78 55.14 -1.64
CA GLU A 57 -46.59 54.51 -2.22
C GLU A 57 -45.63 55.59 -2.76
N SER A 58 -46.19 56.63 -3.38
CA SER A 58 -45.45 57.81 -3.83
C SER A 58 -46.39 59.01 -4.03
N TYR A 59 -45.82 60.13 -4.50
CA TYR A 59 -46.53 61.36 -4.82
C TYR A 59 -46.21 61.75 -6.27
N ALA A 60 -47.24 62.06 -7.06
CA ALA A 60 -47.09 62.63 -8.40
C ALA A 60 -47.28 64.15 -8.33
N PHE A 61 -46.32 64.90 -8.84
CA PHE A 61 -46.29 66.36 -8.85
C PHE A 61 -46.42 66.82 -10.29
N GLY A 62 -47.46 67.59 -10.61
CA GLY A 62 -47.71 68.04 -11.98
C GLY A 62 -47.71 69.56 -12.11
N TRP A 63 -47.28 70.05 -13.27
CA TRP A 63 -47.27 71.48 -13.59
C TRP A 63 -47.53 71.81 -15.07
N TYR A 64 -47.92 73.06 -15.32
CA TYR A 64 -48.10 73.64 -16.65
C TYR A 64 -48.03 75.19 -16.60
N THR A 65 -47.85 75.81 -17.77
CA THR A 65 -47.90 77.27 -17.96
C THR A 65 -49.05 77.66 -18.89
N GLY A 66 -49.66 78.83 -18.70
CA GLY A 66 -50.78 79.32 -19.51
C GLY A 66 -52.17 78.88 -19.03
N PRO A 67 -53.24 79.04 -19.84
CA PRO A 67 -54.59 78.63 -19.47
C PRO A 67 -54.68 77.10 -19.31
N GLN A 68 -55.50 76.63 -18.36
CA GLN A 68 -55.75 75.19 -18.10
C GLN A 68 -55.88 74.40 -19.43
N PRO A 69 -54.93 73.50 -19.74
CA PRO A 69 -55.01 72.74 -20.99
C PRO A 69 -56.18 71.75 -20.93
N THR A 70 -56.96 71.70 -22.00
CA THR A 70 -58.16 70.84 -22.14
C THR A 70 -57.83 69.37 -22.37
N ASN A 71 -56.55 69.02 -22.55
CA ASN A 71 -56.06 67.65 -22.74
C ASN A 71 -54.96 67.32 -21.72
N PHE A 72 -55.08 66.14 -21.08
CA PHE A 72 -54.20 65.69 -20.00
C PHE A 72 -52.78 65.31 -20.45
N ALA A 73 -52.55 65.14 -21.76
CA ALA A 73 -51.21 64.89 -22.32
C ALA A 73 -50.28 66.14 -22.33
N ALA A 74 -50.78 67.31 -21.93
CA ALA A 74 -50.03 68.57 -21.93
C ALA A 74 -49.41 68.94 -20.56
N TYR A 75 -49.58 68.10 -19.53
CA TYR A 75 -49.00 68.31 -18.21
C TYR A 75 -47.63 67.63 -18.12
N SER A 76 -46.65 68.32 -17.54
CA SER A 76 -45.43 67.67 -17.08
C SER A 76 -45.68 67.09 -15.69
N GLU A 77 -45.27 65.84 -15.46
CA GLU A 77 -45.45 65.15 -14.19
C GLU A 77 -44.12 64.52 -13.73
N HIS A 78 -43.86 64.60 -12.43
CA HIS A 78 -42.72 63.95 -11.78
C HIS A 78 -43.20 63.18 -10.56
N THR A 79 -42.78 61.93 -10.43
CA THR A 79 -43.12 61.10 -9.27
C THR A 79 -41.97 61.05 -8.29
N SER A 80 -42.27 61.18 -7.00
CA SER A 80 -41.28 61.06 -5.92
C SER A 80 -41.89 60.37 -4.72
N VAL A 81 -41.08 59.61 -3.99
CA VAL A 81 -41.47 59.04 -2.69
C VAL A 81 -41.54 60.11 -1.60
N ASN A 82 -40.91 61.26 -1.81
CA ASN A 82 -40.95 62.37 -0.87
C ASN A 82 -42.27 63.15 -1.01
N ARG A 83 -42.82 63.59 0.12
CA ARG A 83 -44.01 64.48 0.17
C ARG A 83 -43.76 65.91 -0.35
N TYR A 84 -42.60 66.16 -0.91
CA TYR A 84 -42.21 67.42 -1.49
C TYR A 84 -41.35 67.22 -2.74
N LEU A 85 -41.41 68.18 -3.64
CA LEU A 85 -40.57 68.27 -4.82
C LEU A 85 -39.98 69.68 -4.90
N ASP A 86 -38.67 69.78 -5.12
CA ASP A 86 -38.04 71.04 -5.50
C ASP A 86 -38.37 71.32 -6.96
N VAL A 87 -39.20 72.33 -7.20
CA VAL A 87 -39.68 72.71 -8.53
C VAL A 87 -38.95 73.92 -9.10
N THR A 88 -37.87 74.37 -8.45
CA THR A 88 -37.10 75.56 -8.84
C THR A 88 -36.64 75.49 -10.31
N ASN A 89 -36.11 74.33 -10.72
CA ASN A 89 -35.63 74.12 -12.09
C ASN A 89 -36.74 73.98 -13.14
N TYR A 90 -37.99 73.73 -12.72
CA TYR A 90 -39.14 73.65 -13.62
C TYR A 90 -39.78 75.04 -13.86
N VAL A 91 -39.45 76.01 -13.02
CA VAL A 91 -39.83 77.42 -13.15
C VAL A 91 -38.70 78.18 -13.84
N SER A 92 -38.45 77.85 -15.10
CA SER A 92 -37.31 78.34 -15.88
C SER A 92 -37.62 79.56 -16.74
N GLU A 93 -38.89 79.89 -16.98
CA GLU A 93 -39.32 80.95 -17.89
C GLU A 93 -40.21 82.00 -17.19
N SER A 94 -40.34 83.17 -17.81
CA SER A 94 -41.22 84.24 -17.34
C SER A 94 -42.69 83.90 -17.66
N ALA A 95 -43.36 83.21 -16.75
CA ALA A 95 -44.77 82.84 -16.87
C ALA A 95 -45.44 82.67 -15.50
N VAL A 96 -46.77 82.53 -15.50
CA VAL A 96 -47.52 82.01 -14.35
C VAL A 96 -47.55 80.50 -14.45
N TYR A 97 -47.06 79.83 -13.41
CA TYR A 97 -47.02 78.38 -13.28
C TYR A 97 -48.16 77.91 -12.41
N TYR A 98 -48.71 76.75 -12.74
CA TYR A 98 -49.80 76.13 -12.01
C TYR A 98 -49.40 74.71 -11.61
N PHE A 99 -49.52 74.39 -10.33
CA PHE A 99 -49.07 73.14 -9.74
C PHE A 99 -50.22 72.35 -9.12
N TYR A 100 -50.11 71.02 -9.14
CA TYR A 100 -50.96 70.13 -8.37
C TYR A 100 -50.19 68.89 -7.91
N ILE A 101 -50.75 68.16 -6.95
CA ILE A 101 -50.18 66.92 -6.40
C ILE A 101 -51.24 65.82 -6.41
N GLN A 102 -50.84 64.57 -6.62
CA GLN A 102 -51.62 63.36 -6.38
C GLN A 102 -50.85 62.41 -5.47
N ILE A 103 -51.56 61.72 -4.59
CA ILE A 103 -50.99 60.63 -3.80
C ILE A 103 -51.21 59.34 -4.58
N VAL A 104 -50.12 58.67 -4.92
CA VAL A 104 -50.13 57.40 -5.65
C VAL A 104 -50.21 56.27 -4.63
N GLY A 105 -51.24 55.43 -4.77
CA GLY A 105 -51.40 54.23 -3.94
C GLY A 105 -50.88 52.99 -4.66
N ASP A 106 -50.67 51.91 -3.90
CA ASP A 106 -50.11 50.63 -4.34
C ASP A 106 -50.93 49.85 -5.38
N GLY A 107 -52.02 50.44 -5.90
CA GLY A 107 -52.89 49.88 -6.93
C GLY A 107 -53.70 48.65 -6.50
N THR A 108 -53.40 48.05 -5.35
CA THR A 108 -53.98 46.80 -4.87
C THR A 108 -54.84 47.00 -3.64
N ARG A 109 -54.38 47.80 -2.67
CA ARG A 109 -55.11 48.16 -1.45
C ARG A 109 -55.60 49.59 -1.48
N TYR A 110 -54.82 50.49 -2.10
CA TYR A 110 -55.11 51.90 -2.18
C TYR A 110 -55.07 52.41 -3.62
N LEU A 111 -56.15 53.03 -4.08
CA LEU A 111 -56.17 53.69 -5.40
C LEU A 111 -55.61 55.11 -5.28
N THR A 112 -54.94 55.56 -6.35
CA THR A 112 -54.43 56.93 -6.50
C THR A 112 -55.51 57.99 -6.22
N SER A 113 -55.15 59.02 -5.46
CA SER A 113 -56.06 60.10 -5.10
C SER A 113 -56.48 60.94 -6.32
N ASN A 114 -57.57 61.69 -6.18
CA ASN A 114 -57.82 62.83 -7.06
C ASN A 114 -56.70 63.88 -6.94
N ARG A 115 -56.52 64.72 -7.96
CA ARG A 115 -55.59 65.86 -7.95
C ARG A 115 -55.98 66.86 -6.87
N SER A 116 -54.98 67.44 -6.21
CA SER A 116 -55.18 68.62 -5.36
C SER A 116 -55.81 69.76 -6.16
N ALA A 117 -56.39 70.74 -5.46
CA ALA A 117 -56.64 72.04 -6.08
C ALA A 117 -55.33 72.58 -6.67
N THR A 118 -55.44 73.24 -7.82
CA THR A 118 -54.29 73.86 -8.47
C THR A 118 -53.86 75.10 -7.69
N ILE A 119 -52.56 75.22 -7.43
CA ILE A 119 -51.95 76.41 -6.83
C ILE A 119 -51.10 77.13 -7.87
N SER A 120 -51.23 78.45 -7.98
CA SER A 120 -50.44 79.25 -8.91
C SER A 120 -49.20 79.85 -8.25
N TYR A 121 -48.14 80.02 -9.04
CA TYR A 121 -46.95 80.78 -8.72
C TYR A 121 -46.65 81.72 -9.88
N ASP A 122 -46.59 83.02 -9.60
CA ASP A 122 -46.31 84.04 -10.61
C ASP A 122 -44.80 84.31 -10.70
N ASN A 123 -44.18 83.87 -11.79
CA ASN A 123 -42.76 84.10 -12.08
C ASN A 123 -42.54 85.22 -13.11
N SER A 124 -43.59 85.94 -13.53
CA SER A 124 -43.55 86.86 -14.67
C SER A 124 -42.70 88.12 -14.46
N SER A 125 -42.36 88.45 -13.21
CA SER A 125 -41.53 89.62 -12.86
C SER A 125 -40.12 89.26 -12.36
N ALA A 126 -39.81 87.96 -12.23
CA ALA A 126 -38.50 87.50 -11.75
C ALA A 126 -37.48 87.37 -12.89
N LEU A 127 -36.21 87.61 -12.58
CA LEU A 127 -35.12 87.32 -13.51
C LEU A 127 -34.97 85.81 -13.73
N LEU A 128 -34.41 85.42 -14.88
CA LEU A 128 -34.06 84.02 -15.15
C LEU A 128 -32.96 83.56 -14.19
N ALA A 129 -33.07 82.32 -13.69
CA ALA A 129 -32.03 81.73 -12.86
C ALA A 129 -30.75 81.54 -13.70
N PRO A 130 -29.56 81.92 -13.19
CA PRO A 130 -28.31 81.62 -13.87
C PRO A 130 -28.04 80.11 -13.85
N LEU A 131 -27.37 79.59 -14.89
CA LEU A 131 -26.85 78.22 -14.92
C LEU A 131 -25.44 78.24 -14.34
N LEU A 132 -25.18 77.45 -13.30
CA LEU A 132 -23.91 77.36 -12.61
C LEU A 132 -23.13 76.10 -13.02
N GLU A 133 -21.85 76.27 -13.31
CA GLU A 133 -20.91 75.21 -13.68
C GLU A 133 -19.62 75.34 -12.87
N ILE A 134 -18.81 74.28 -12.86
CA ILE A 134 -17.49 74.29 -12.21
C ILE A 134 -16.44 73.60 -13.09
N SER A 135 -15.26 74.18 -13.14
CA SER A 135 -14.05 73.56 -13.71
C SER A 135 -12.88 73.75 -12.75
N GLY A 136 -12.31 72.64 -12.29
CA GLY A 136 -11.30 72.64 -11.22
C GLY A 136 -11.85 73.29 -9.94
N THR A 137 -11.33 74.46 -9.59
CA THR A 137 -11.78 75.26 -8.43
C THR A 137 -12.49 76.55 -8.83
N THR A 138 -12.85 76.72 -10.11
CA THR A 138 -13.50 77.94 -10.60
C THR A 138 -14.96 77.66 -10.92
N LEU A 139 -15.85 78.30 -10.17
CA LEU A 139 -17.27 78.40 -10.50
C LEU A 139 -17.46 79.41 -11.63
N SER A 140 -18.36 79.10 -12.56
CA SER A 140 -18.79 80.01 -13.63
C SER A 140 -20.29 79.95 -13.82
N TRP A 141 -20.93 81.08 -14.12
CA TRP A 141 -22.37 81.10 -14.36
C TRP A 141 -22.79 81.97 -15.55
N THR A 142 -23.93 81.61 -16.15
CA THR A 142 -24.47 82.33 -17.31
C THR A 142 -24.91 83.74 -16.94
N GLY A 143 -24.79 84.65 -17.91
CA GLY A 143 -25.27 86.01 -17.76
C GLY A 143 -26.80 86.09 -17.84
N VAL A 144 -27.37 86.96 -17.01
CA VAL A 144 -28.81 87.17 -16.90
C VAL A 144 -29.10 88.60 -17.31
N ILE A 145 -29.89 88.77 -18.36
CA ILE A 145 -30.28 90.08 -18.89
C ILE A 145 -31.09 90.83 -17.82
N ASN A 146 -30.84 92.14 -17.67
CA ASN A 146 -31.44 93.03 -16.65
C ASN A 146 -31.04 92.74 -15.20
N ALA A 147 -30.12 91.81 -14.92
CA ALA A 147 -29.56 91.65 -13.59
C ALA A 147 -28.67 92.83 -13.21
N THR A 148 -28.74 93.26 -11.95
CA THR A 148 -27.86 94.32 -11.41
C THR A 148 -26.62 93.77 -10.73
N GLY A 149 -26.58 92.45 -10.52
CA GLY A 149 -25.51 91.76 -9.81
C GLY A 149 -25.87 90.31 -9.50
N TYR A 150 -25.05 89.63 -8.71
CA TYR A 150 -25.21 88.22 -8.35
C TYR A 150 -24.93 87.97 -6.87
N ARG A 151 -25.55 86.95 -6.29
CA ARG A 151 -25.21 86.42 -4.96
C ARG A 151 -24.80 84.97 -5.08
N LEU A 152 -23.61 84.64 -4.60
CA LEU A 152 -23.11 83.28 -4.48
C LEU A 152 -23.40 82.77 -3.06
N TYR A 153 -24.01 81.60 -2.98
CA TYR A 153 -24.32 80.91 -1.74
C TYR A 153 -23.45 79.66 -1.61
N LYS A 154 -23.06 79.33 -0.37
CA LYS A 154 -22.34 78.12 0.03
C LYS A 154 -23.15 77.40 1.09
N ASN A 155 -23.54 76.16 0.86
CA ASN A 155 -24.40 75.35 1.74
C ASN A 155 -25.67 76.10 2.18
N GLY A 156 -26.26 76.88 1.26
CA GLY A 156 -27.46 77.67 1.49
C GLY A 156 -27.25 79.04 2.13
N ILE A 157 -26.05 79.32 2.67
CA ILE A 157 -25.68 80.58 3.34
C ILE A 157 -25.00 81.51 2.33
N LEU A 158 -25.30 82.81 2.38
CA LEU A 158 -24.68 83.80 1.50
C LEU A 158 -23.15 83.82 1.71
N LEU A 159 -22.40 83.51 0.66
CA LEU A 159 -20.94 83.54 0.65
C LEU A 159 -20.43 84.91 0.19
N LYS A 160 -20.96 85.42 -0.92
CA LYS A 160 -20.51 86.68 -1.52
C LYS A 160 -21.58 87.33 -2.39
N SER A 161 -21.67 88.67 -2.33
CA SER A 161 -22.47 89.47 -3.26
C SER A 161 -21.56 90.17 -4.27
N PHE A 162 -21.98 90.19 -5.53
CA PHE A 162 -21.34 90.85 -6.64
C PHE A 162 -22.27 91.95 -7.16
N THR A 163 -21.82 93.21 -7.13
CA THR A 163 -22.62 94.37 -7.57
C THR A 163 -22.39 94.74 -9.03
N SER A 164 -21.54 93.98 -9.74
CA SER A 164 -21.30 94.15 -11.18
C SER A 164 -21.97 93.01 -11.94
N ILE A 165 -22.68 93.36 -13.00
CA ILE A 165 -23.26 92.38 -13.92
C ILE A 165 -22.17 91.56 -14.63
N GLU A 166 -20.94 92.07 -14.77
CA GLU A 166 -19.82 91.35 -15.41
C GLU A 166 -19.23 90.24 -14.54
N ALA A 167 -19.63 90.13 -13.26
CA ALA A 167 -19.19 89.04 -12.40
C ALA A 167 -19.82 87.72 -12.85
N ARG A 168 -19.00 86.86 -13.47
CA ARG A 168 -19.41 85.57 -14.07
C ARG A 168 -18.67 84.37 -13.50
N THR A 169 -17.64 84.59 -12.69
CA THR A 169 -16.80 83.52 -12.16
C THR A 169 -16.37 83.78 -10.72
N TYR A 170 -16.05 82.71 -9.99
CA TYR A 170 -15.49 82.79 -8.64
C TYR A 170 -14.61 81.57 -8.33
N ASN A 171 -13.38 81.81 -7.87
CA ASN A 171 -12.47 80.73 -7.46
C ASN A 171 -12.70 80.37 -5.99
N ILE A 172 -13.01 79.10 -5.72
CA ILE A 172 -13.36 78.59 -4.39
C ILE A 172 -12.16 78.02 -3.60
N SER A 173 -10.93 78.05 -4.13
CA SER A 173 -9.73 77.47 -3.48
C SER A 173 -9.57 77.86 -2.01
N SER A 174 -9.75 79.14 -1.68
CA SER A 174 -9.67 79.67 -0.29
C SER A 174 -10.87 79.30 0.61
N GLN A 175 -11.92 78.74 0.04
CA GLN A 175 -13.18 78.42 0.73
C GLN A 175 -13.31 76.95 1.09
N ILE A 176 -12.40 76.12 0.59
CA ILE A 176 -12.35 74.69 0.78
C ILE A 176 -11.51 74.41 2.02
N ILE A 177 -12.17 73.88 3.05
CA ILE A 177 -11.55 73.31 4.25
C ILE A 177 -11.84 71.81 4.24
N ASP A 178 -10.86 71.02 4.70
CA ASP A 178 -10.92 69.58 4.71
C ASP A 178 -12.10 69.04 5.52
N SER A 179 -12.87 68.13 4.91
CA SER A 179 -13.91 67.28 5.54
C SER A 179 -15.34 67.82 5.58
N ILE A 180 -15.72 68.76 4.70
CA ILE A 180 -17.11 69.24 4.56
C ILE A 180 -17.54 69.18 3.08
N LEU A 181 -18.79 68.79 2.83
CA LEU A 181 -19.42 68.90 1.50
C LEU A 181 -19.77 70.35 1.19
N TYR A 182 -19.43 70.84 -0.02
CA TYR A 182 -19.77 72.20 -0.43
C TYR A 182 -20.76 72.20 -1.60
N ASN A 183 -21.95 72.72 -1.34
CA ASN A 183 -22.98 73.01 -2.32
C ASN A 183 -22.94 74.50 -2.65
N PHE A 184 -22.81 74.83 -3.93
CA PHE A 184 -22.79 76.21 -4.42
C PHE A 184 -24.00 76.50 -5.29
N GLU A 185 -24.52 77.71 -5.15
CA GLU A 185 -25.67 78.22 -5.91
C GLU A 185 -25.48 79.72 -6.18
N VAL A 186 -26.04 80.21 -7.29
CA VAL A 186 -25.99 81.63 -7.64
C VAL A 186 -27.41 82.16 -7.87
N GLU A 187 -27.68 83.36 -7.37
CA GLU A 187 -28.91 84.12 -7.57
C GLU A 187 -28.58 85.39 -8.35
N ALA A 188 -29.35 85.74 -9.38
CA ALA A 188 -29.27 87.02 -10.07
C ALA A 188 -30.12 88.07 -9.35
N LEU A 189 -29.56 89.27 -9.15
CA LEU A 189 -30.21 90.35 -8.41
C LEU A 189 -31.07 91.20 -9.33
N GLY A 190 -32.34 91.31 -8.98
CA GLY A 190 -33.31 92.19 -9.61
C GLY A 190 -33.02 93.67 -9.34
N GLY A 191 -33.57 94.53 -10.18
CA GLY A 191 -33.47 95.97 -10.05
C GLY A 191 -34.38 96.68 -11.05
N THR A 192 -34.40 98.01 -11.02
CA THR A 192 -35.19 98.79 -11.97
C THR A 192 -34.35 99.05 -13.22
N SER A 193 -34.73 98.43 -14.35
CA SER A 193 -34.11 98.64 -15.66
C SER A 193 -35.19 98.93 -16.68
N GLY A 194 -35.04 100.00 -17.47
CA GLY A 194 -36.02 100.37 -18.50
C GLY A 194 -37.44 100.70 -17.97
N GLY A 195 -37.59 101.08 -16.70
CA GLY A 195 -38.88 101.37 -16.07
C GLY A 195 -39.64 100.15 -15.53
N ILE A 196 -39.10 98.94 -15.71
CA ILE A 196 -39.64 97.70 -15.14
C ILE A 196 -38.80 97.33 -13.92
N THR A 197 -39.48 96.99 -12.81
CA THR A 197 -38.81 96.49 -11.60
C THR A 197 -38.83 94.98 -11.63
N TYR A 198 -37.65 94.38 -11.77
CA TYR A 198 -37.47 92.93 -11.74
C TYR A 198 -37.23 92.44 -10.32
N ALA A 199 -37.87 91.34 -9.94
CA ALA A 199 -37.54 90.59 -8.74
C ALA A 199 -36.25 89.77 -8.96
N ASN A 200 -35.59 89.36 -7.87
CA ASN A 200 -34.46 88.44 -7.94
C ASN A 200 -34.86 87.15 -8.66
N SER A 201 -33.88 86.50 -9.31
CA SER A 201 -34.11 85.17 -9.83
C SER A 201 -34.29 84.15 -8.71
N LEU A 202 -34.84 82.98 -9.05
CA LEU A 202 -34.60 81.79 -8.26
C LEU A 202 -33.09 81.44 -8.26
N ARG A 203 -32.65 80.64 -7.29
CA ARG A 203 -31.26 80.13 -7.28
C ARG A 203 -30.99 79.18 -8.44
N SER A 204 -29.75 79.15 -8.90
CA SER A 204 -29.25 78.22 -9.92
C SER A 204 -29.42 76.75 -9.52
N ASN A 205 -29.07 75.84 -10.44
CA ASN A 205 -28.72 74.47 -10.09
C ASN A 205 -27.63 74.45 -8.99
N ILE A 206 -27.66 73.41 -8.14
CA ILE A 206 -26.60 73.17 -7.15
C ILE A 206 -25.41 72.53 -7.85
N ILE A 207 -24.23 73.09 -7.64
CA ILE A 207 -22.96 72.40 -7.87
C ILE A 207 -22.46 71.85 -6.54
N THR A 208 -22.29 70.53 -6.46
CA THR A 208 -21.68 69.85 -5.31
C THR A 208 -20.20 69.65 -5.60
N TYR A 209 -19.32 70.26 -4.81
CA TYR A 209 -17.87 70.12 -4.95
C TYR A 209 -17.31 69.08 -3.97
N THR A 210 -16.67 68.04 -4.52
CA THR A 210 -16.20 66.87 -3.76
C THR A 210 -14.72 66.53 -3.98
N GLU A 211 -13.99 67.25 -4.82
CA GLU A 211 -12.61 66.88 -5.19
C GLU A 211 -11.66 66.83 -3.97
N HIS A 212 -11.81 67.73 -3.00
CA HIS A 212 -11.02 67.74 -1.76
C HIS A 212 -11.38 66.62 -0.76
N LEU A 213 -12.44 65.87 -1.05
CA LEU A 213 -12.88 64.71 -0.26
C LEU A 213 -12.31 63.40 -0.80
N LYS A 214 -11.73 63.40 -2.02
CA LYS A 214 -11.11 62.22 -2.62
C LYS A 214 -9.77 61.92 -1.96
N LEU A 215 -9.63 60.71 -1.43
CA LEU A 215 -8.35 60.24 -0.90
C LEU A 215 -7.33 60.03 -2.04
N SER A 216 -6.05 60.30 -1.77
CA SER A 216 -4.98 60.01 -2.71
C SER A 216 -4.81 58.51 -2.89
N VAL A 217 -4.55 58.07 -4.12
CA VAL A 217 -4.25 56.66 -4.41
C VAL A 217 -2.95 56.25 -3.70
N PRO A 218 -2.92 55.11 -2.98
CA PRO A 218 -1.69 54.58 -2.37
C PRO A 218 -0.55 54.44 -3.38
N GLN A 219 0.66 54.84 -2.97
CA GLN A 219 1.86 54.82 -3.81
C GLN A 219 2.99 54.02 -3.14
N ASN A 220 4.00 53.65 -3.93
CA ASN A 220 5.19 52.92 -3.48
C ASN A 220 4.83 51.56 -2.87
N ILE A 221 3.94 50.83 -3.55
CA ILE A 221 3.54 49.48 -3.21
C ILE A 221 4.75 48.55 -3.41
N ARG A 222 5.20 47.89 -2.35
CA ARG A 222 6.34 46.97 -2.42
C ARG A 222 6.20 45.84 -1.40
N VAL A 223 6.79 44.70 -1.72
CA VAL A 223 6.91 43.57 -0.81
C VAL A 223 8.25 43.67 -0.07
N LEU A 224 8.22 43.50 1.24
CA LEU A 224 9.39 43.48 2.13
C LEU A 224 9.40 42.18 2.93
N ILE A 225 10.58 41.63 3.19
CA ILE A 225 10.77 40.42 3.98
C ILE A 225 11.49 40.83 5.26
N ASP A 226 10.93 40.49 6.41
CA ASP A 226 11.64 40.58 7.69
C ASP A 226 12.54 39.35 7.84
N GLU A 227 13.85 39.53 7.68
CA GLU A 227 14.84 38.44 7.73
C GLU A 227 14.94 37.78 9.11
N GLN A 228 14.50 38.44 10.20
CA GLN A 228 14.59 37.87 11.55
C GLN A 228 13.40 36.95 11.86
N THR A 229 12.21 37.31 11.36
CA THR A 229 10.98 36.56 11.65
C THR A 229 10.43 35.79 10.46
N SER A 230 11.07 35.90 9.28
CA SER A 230 10.61 35.36 8.00
C SER A 230 9.19 35.78 7.62
N VAL A 231 8.73 36.95 8.10
CA VAL A 231 7.40 37.48 7.81
C VAL A 231 7.47 38.37 6.57
N VAL A 232 6.56 38.14 5.61
CA VAL A 232 6.50 38.90 4.36
C VAL A 232 5.39 39.94 4.45
N TYR A 233 5.70 41.19 4.12
CA TYR A 233 4.78 42.32 4.19
C TYR A 233 4.60 42.98 2.83
N LEU A 234 3.34 43.24 2.44
CA LEU A 234 3.02 44.25 1.44
C LEU A 234 2.96 45.62 2.13
N THR A 235 3.69 46.61 1.63
CA THR A 235 3.76 47.95 2.23
C THR A 235 3.54 49.05 1.22
N TRP A 236 3.04 50.21 1.68
CA TRP A 236 2.84 51.40 0.87
C TRP A 236 2.98 52.69 1.69
N ASN A 237 3.06 53.83 1.00
CA ASN A 237 3.06 55.13 1.66
C ASN A 237 1.71 55.39 2.33
N THR A 238 1.72 55.87 3.58
CA THR A 238 0.49 56.19 4.31
C THR A 238 -0.29 57.30 3.59
N VAL A 239 -1.57 57.05 3.31
CA VAL A 239 -2.53 58.01 2.78
C VAL A 239 -3.19 58.77 3.95
N GLN A 240 -3.05 60.09 3.94
CA GLN A 240 -3.61 60.95 4.97
C GLN A 240 -5.15 60.83 5.01
N ARG A 241 -5.74 60.75 6.20
CA ARG A 241 -7.21 60.65 6.45
C ARG A 241 -7.86 59.35 5.96
N ALA A 242 -7.09 58.38 5.49
CA ALA A 242 -7.60 57.04 5.22
C ALA A 242 -8.01 56.36 6.53
N SER A 243 -9.16 55.71 6.52
CA SER A 243 -9.66 54.89 7.64
C SER A 243 -9.09 53.47 7.67
N GLY A 244 -8.45 53.09 6.56
CA GLY A 244 -7.86 51.78 6.29
C GLY A 244 -7.59 51.65 4.80
N TYR A 245 -7.27 50.43 4.37
CA TYR A 245 -6.96 50.12 2.99
C TYR A 245 -7.62 48.82 2.58
N THR A 246 -7.98 48.75 1.31
CA THR A 246 -8.45 47.53 0.68
C THR A 246 -7.39 47.04 -0.31
N ILE A 247 -6.98 45.79 -0.17
CA ILE A 247 -6.03 45.11 -1.05
C ILE A 247 -6.81 44.14 -1.92
N LYS A 248 -6.57 44.19 -3.23
CA LYS A 248 -7.08 43.24 -4.21
C LYS A 248 -5.92 42.40 -4.73
N LEU A 249 -6.11 41.08 -4.71
CA LEU A 249 -5.13 40.09 -5.16
C LEU A 249 -5.52 39.50 -6.52
N ASP A 250 -4.57 39.37 -7.44
CA ASP A 250 -4.71 38.63 -8.71
C ASP A 250 -5.90 39.03 -9.58
N SER A 251 -6.29 40.30 -9.51
CA SER A 251 -7.51 40.82 -10.16
C SER A 251 -8.81 40.11 -9.77
N ASN A 252 -8.80 39.24 -8.77
CA ASN A 252 -9.96 38.46 -8.32
C ASN A 252 -10.89 39.35 -7.47
N PRO A 253 -12.14 39.59 -7.90
CA PRO A 253 -13.07 40.44 -7.15
C PRO A 253 -13.49 39.85 -5.79
N ASN A 254 -13.24 38.56 -5.54
CA ASN A 254 -13.58 37.88 -4.29
C ASN A 254 -12.39 37.78 -3.31
N ALA A 255 -11.15 38.06 -3.74
CA ALA A 255 -9.95 38.00 -2.92
C ALA A 255 -9.56 39.40 -2.43
N VAL A 256 -10.42 39.96 -1.58
CA VAL A 256 -10.32 41.33 -1.10
C VAL A 256 -10.02 41.35 0.40
N TYR A 257 -8.89 41.95 0.78
CA TYR A 257 -8.45 42.07 2.16
C TYR A 257 -8.57 43.52 2.64
N THR A 258 -8.84 43.71 3.93
CA THR A 258 -8.87 45.06 4.52
C THR A 258 -7.94 45.15 5.72
N VAL A 259 -7.24 46.28 5.83
CA VAL A 259 -6.31 46.56 6.93
C VAL A 259 -6.46 47.99 7.41
N SER A 260 -6.18 48.24 8.69
CA SER A 260 -6.19 49.59 9.27
C SER A 260 -4.85 50.33 9.13
N SER A 261 -3.77 49.62 8.79
CA SER A 261 -2.41 50.17 8.68
C SER A 261 -1.90 50.19 7.23
N ASN A 262 -0.77 50.85 6.97
CA ASN A 262 -0.15 50.91 5.64
C ASN A 262 0.71 49.67 5.28
N GLN A 263 0.45 48.56 5.96
CA GLN A 263 1.09 47.28 5.72
C GLN A 263 0.10 46.12 5.86
N PHE A 264 0.34 45.03 5.14
CA PHE A 264 -0.45 43.80 5.16
C PHE A 264 0.48 42.58 5.16
N VAL A 265 0.22 41.63 6.05
CA VAL A 265 1.00 40.40 6.16
C VAL A 265 0.61 39.44 5.03
N LEU A 266 1.59 39.05 4.23
CA LEU A 266 1.44 38.17 3.08
C LEU A 266 1.81 36.71 3.35
N THR A 267 2.44 36.39 4.48
CA THR A 267 2.96 35.03 4.78
C THR A 267 1.93 33.92 4.58
N ASN A 268 0.68 34.13 5.02
CA ASN A 268 -0.39 33.13 4.88
C ASN A 268 -1.20 33.26 3.57
N VAL A 269 -0.81 34.19 2.69
CA VAL A 269 -1.48 34.49 1.41
C VAL A 269 -0.64 33.97 0.23
N LEU A 270 0.68 34.02 0.34
CA LEU A 270 1.65 33.58 -0.66
C LEU A 270 1.87 32.06 -0.63
N THR A 271 0.78 31.29 -0.78
CA THR A 271 0.79 29.84 -0.63
C THR A 271 1.11 29.07 -1.91
N GLN A 272 1.21 29.74 -3.06
CA GLN A 272 1.48 29.13 -4.36
C GLN A 272 2.73 29.73 -5.00
N ALA A 273 3.50 28.92 -5.73
CA ALA A 273 4.63 29.37 -6.52
C ALA A 273 4.12 30.03 -7.81
N LYS A 274 3.98 31.36 -7.79
CA LYS A 274 3.51 32.14 -8.94
C LYS A 274 3.83 33.62 -8.79
N ARG A 275 3.69 34.36 -9.89
CA ARG A 275 3.59 35.82 -9.86
C ARG A 275 2.24 36.25 -9.30
N TYR A 276 2.25 36.91 -8.15
CA TYR A 276 1.10 37.59 -7.58
C TYR A 276 1.01 39.03 -8.07
N SER A 277 -0.21 39.54 -8.15
CA SER A 277 -0.47 40.95 -8.44
C SER A 277 -1.31 41.62 -7.35
N PHE A 278 -0.94 42.86 -7.01
CA PHE A 278 -1.57 43.62 -5.94
C PHE A 278 -2.03 44.98 -6.44
N GLU A 279 -3.23 45.35 -6.00
CA GLU A 279 -3.77 46.70 -6.12
C GLU A 279 -4.27 47.15 -4.75
N VAL A 280 -3.92 48.36 -4.33
CA VAL A 280 -4.32 48.90 -3.02
C VAL A 280 -5.13 50.18 -3.22
N LYS A 281 -6.28 50.29 -2.55
CA LYS A 281 -7.04 51.54 -2.43
C LYS A 281 -7.15 51.99 -0.98
N ALA A 282 -7.22 53.30 -0.76
CA ALA A 282 -7.46 53.90 0.54
C ALA A 282 -8.97 54.00 0.81
N ASN A 283 -9.39 53.46 1.97
CA ASN A 283 -10.79 53.42 2.38
C ASN A 283 -11.16 54.70 3.13
N ALA A 284 -12.36 55.18 2.85
CA ALA A 284 -12.90 56.41 3.40
C ALA A 284 -14.03 56.10 4.40
N THR A 285 -14.22 57.01 5.35
CA THR A 285 -15.36 56.99 6.27
C THR A 285 -16.04 58.36 6.28
N GLY A 286 -17.36 58.36 6.47
CA GLY A 286 -18.15 59.59 6.53
C GLY A 286 -18.29 60.26 5.16
N VAL A 287 -17.92 61.55 5.08
CA VAL A 287 -18.06 62.35 3.84
C VAL A 287 -16.89 62.22 2.86
N LEU A 288 -15.83 61.51 3.26
CA LEU A 288 -14.68 61.24 2.41
C LEU A 288 -15.05 60.27 1.28
N ILE A 289 -14.36 60.40 0.15
CA ILE A 289 -14.51 59.54 -1.02
C ILE A 289 -13.26 58.66 -1.11
N GLU A 290 -13.44 57.34 -1.19
CA GLU A 290 -12.36 56.37 -1.34
C GLU A 290 -11.48 56.70 -2.55
N SER A 291 -10.21 56.30 -2.49
CA SER A 291 -9.35 56.42 -3.68
C SER A 291 -9.71 55.38 -4.74
N GLY A 292 -9.24 55.61 -5.97
CA GLY A 292 -9.08 54.50 -6.92
C GLY A 292 -8.03 53.49 -6.42
N PHE A 293 -8.01 52.31 -7.03
CA PHE A 293 -6.92 51.35 -6.84
C PHE A 293 -5.60 51.90 -7.40
N SER A 294 -4.49 51.54 -6.76
CA SER A 294 -3.15 51.79 -7.28
C SER A 294 -2.93 51.10 -8.62
N THR A 295 -1.88 51.49 -9.32
CA THR A 295 -1.37 50.68 -10.43
C THR A 295 -1.00 49.28 -9.92
N VAL A 296 -1.19 48.28 -10.77
CA VAL A 296 -0.86 46.89 -10.44
C VAL A 296 0.63 46.76 -10.14
N SER A 297 0.96 46.18 -8.99
CA SER A 297 2.32 45.82 -8.60
C SER A 297 2.46 44.31 -8.56
N TYR A 298 3.61 43.78 -8.98
CA TYR A 298 3.85 42.34 -9.10
C TYR A 298 4.88 41.86 -8.07
N TYR A 299 4.72 40.63 -7.62
CA TYR A 299 5.69 39.93 -6.79
C TYR A 299 5.79 38.47 -7.24
N ASP A 300 7.01 38.02 -7.50
CA ASP A 300 7.27 36.63 -7.86
C ASP A 300 7.50 35.86 -6.56
N ASN A 301 6.52 35.03 -6.19
CA ASN A 301 6.62 34.20 -5.01
C ASN A 301 7.28 32.89 -5.37
N TYR A 302 8.50 32.71 -4.89
CA TYR A 302 9.27 31.51 -5.10
C TYR A 302 9.08 30.54 -3.93
N LEU A 303 8.78 29.27 -4.21
CA LEU A 303 8.69 28.22 -3.19
C LEU A 303 9.77 27.17 -3.43
N PRO A 304 10.51 26.74 -2.39
CA PRO A 304 11.43 25.63 -2.52
C PRO A 304 10.66 24.32 -2.74
N LEU A 305 11.20 23.47 -3.63
CA LEU A 305 10.73 22.09 -3.77
C LEU A 305 11.04 21.29 -2.51
N SER A 306 10.22 20.27 -2.23
CA SER A 306 10.51 19.31 -1.17
C SER A 306 11.74 18.47 -1.52
N THR A 307 12.55 18.17 -0.51
CA THR A 307 13.77 17.38 -0.66
C THR A 307 13.44 15.92 -1.05
N PRO A 308 14.00 15.40 -2.15
CA PRO A 308 13.90 13.98 -2.49
C PRO A 308 14.63 13.10 -1.49
N THR A 309 14.16 11.86 -1.35
CA THR A 309 14.73 10.81 -0.50
C THR A 309 15.08 9.62 -1.39
N ILE A 310 16.35 9.22 -1.37
CA ILE A 310 16.81 8.01 -2.06
C ILE A 310 16.21 6.80 -1.35
N GLN A 311 15.40 6.04 -2.08
CA GLN A 311 14.71 4.85 -1.56
C GLN A 311 15.62 3.61 -1.59
N GLY A 312 16.57 3.58 -2.53
CA GLY A 312 17.60 2.57 -2.59
C GLY A 312 18.43 2.64 -3.87
N ALA A 313 19.54 1.90 -3.85
CA ALA A 313 20.37 1.65 -5.02
C ALA A 313 20.63 0.14 -5.12
N ARG A 314 20.48 -0.44 -6.31
CA ARG A 314 20.68 -1.88 -6.55
C ARG A 314 21.30 -2.13 -7.92
N ARG A 315 22.04 -3.24 -8.07
CA ARG A 315 22.54 -3.67 -9.38
C ARG A 315 21.40 -3.92 -10.36
N ASN A 316 21.60 -3.52 -11.60
CA ASN A 316 20.74 -3.78 -12.74
C ASN A 316 21.61 -4.12 -13.95
N GLY A 317 21.94 -5.41 -14.11
CA GLY A 317 22.94 -5.87 -15.07
C GLY A 317 24.34 -5.36 -14.73
N GLY A 318 25.00 -4.73 -15.70
CA GLY A 318 26.34 -4.14 -15.55
C GLY A 318 26.37 -2.75 -14.90
N ASP A 319 25.21 -2.18 -14.56
CA ASP A 319 25.04 -0.84 -14.03
C ASP A 319 24.35 -0.86 -12.65
N VAL A 320 24.28 0.29 -11.99
CA VAL A 320 23.60 0.48 -10.70
C VAL A 320 22.37 1.35 -10.88
N LEU A 321 21.18 0.80 -10.58
CA LEU A 321 19.91 1.51 -10.59
C LEU A 321 19.69 2.20 -9.24
N VAL A 322 19.64 3.53 -9.26
CA VAL A 322 19.31 4.36 -8.09
C VAL A 322 17.89 4.87 -8.24
N VAL A 323 17.09 4.77 -7.17
CA VAL A 323 15.67 5.17 -7.16
C VAL A 323 15.39 6.12 -5.98
N TRP A 324 14.61 7.17 -6.21
CA TRP A 324 14.13 8.11 -5.19
C TRP A 324 12.64 8.38 -5.34
N ASN A 325 12.02 9.01 -4.34
CA ASN A 325 10.60 9.38 -4.44
C ASN A 325 10.36 10.57 -5.37
N GLU A 326 9.21 10.60 -6.06
CA GLU A 326 8.78 11.72 -6.88
C GLU A 326 8.55 12.99 -6.05
N ILE A 327 9.01 14.13 -6.57
CA ILE A 327 8.82 15.48 -6.02
C ILE A 327 7.84 16.27 -6.89
N GLN A 328 6.74 16.69 -6.28
CA GLN A 328 5.70 17.44 -6.96
C GLN A 328 6.22 18.79 -7.47
N ASN A 329 5.99 19.08 -8.76
CA ASN A 329 6.46 20.29 -9.46
C ASN A 329 7.99 20.36 -9.64
N ALA A 330 8.73 19.26 -9.52
CA ALA A 330 10.09 19.21 -10.02
C ALA A 330 10.10 19.20 -11.56
N GLU A 331 11.03 19.92 -12.18
CA GLU A 331 11.26 19.84 -13.63
C GLU A 331 12.07 18.60 -14.00
N SER A 332 13.06 18.30 -13.16
CA SER A 332 14.01 17.20 -13.31
C SER A 332 14.76 17.00 -11.99
N TYR A 333 15.70 16.08 -11.98
CA TYR A 333 16.58 15.77 -10.86
C TYR A 333 18.03 15.84 -11.30
N THR A 334 18.89 16.16 -10.34
CA THR A 334 20.34 16.07 -10.48
C THR A 334 20.87 15.16 -9.38
N LEU A 335 21.54 14.10 -9.81
CA LEU A 335 22.24 13.17 -8.92
C LEU A 335 23.67 13.65 -8.73
N LEU A 336 24.13 13.67 -7.49
CA LEU A 336 25.53 13.77 -7.12
C LEU A 336 26.04 12.38 -6.75
N VAL A 337 27.21 12.05 -7.28
CA VAL A 337 27.97 10.85 -6.98
C VAL A 337 29.30 11.30 -6.40
N ASN A 338 29.60 10.90 -5.17
CA ASN A 338 30.81 11.30 -4.44
C ASN A 338 30.98 12.83 -4.40
N GLY A 339 29.86 13.54 -4.19
CA GLY A 339 29.79 15.00 -4.12
C GLY A 339 29.92 15.73 -5.46
N ASN A 340 30.02 15.02 -6.59
CA ASN A 340 30.11 15.60 -7.93
C ASN A 340 28.84 15.33 -8.73
N VAL A 341 28.38 16.30 -9.52
CA VAL A 341 27.23 16.12 -10.41
C VAL A 341 27.51 15.00 -11.42
N LEU A 342 26.60 14.03 -11.52
CA LEU A 342 26.68 12.96 -12.51
C LEU A 342 26.64 13.55 -13.93
N THR A 343 27.57 13.14 -14.79
CA THR A 343 27.67 13.64 -16.16
C THR A 343 27.44 12.54 -17.20
N ASP A 344 27.05 12.94 -18.42
CA ASP A 344 27.03 12.06 -19.58
C ASP A 344 28.46 11.72 -20.09
N ILE A 345 28.54 10.89 -21.14
CA ILE A 345 29.80 10.50 -21.80
C ILE A 345 30.59 11.67 -22.41
N HIS A 346 30.00 12.87 -22.47
CA HIS A 346 30.59 14.10 -22.97
C HIS A 346 30.92 15.10 -21.84
N LEU A 347 30.83 14.67 -20.57
CA LEU A 347 31.06 15.48 -19.37
C LEU A 347 30.05 16.61 -19.18
N ASN A 348 28.86 16.52 -19.79
CA ASN A 348 27.78 17.45 -19.51
C ASN A 348 26.97 16.95 -18.30
N PRO A 349 26.52 17.84 -17.40
CA PRO A 349 25.61 17.48 -16.32
C PRO A 349 24.40 16.71 -16.82
N LEU A 350 24.16 15.53 -16.25
CA LEU A 350 23.02 14.70 -16.60
C LEU A 350 21.75 15.29 -15.94
N VAL A 351 20.74 15.56 -16.77
CA VAL A 351 19.42 16.01 -16.32
C VAL A 351 18.47 14.83 -16.38
N ILE A 352 17.91 14.45 -15.23
CA ILE A 352 17.12 13.21 -15.09
C ILE A 352 15.65 13.60 -14.96
N TYR A 353 14.80 13.14 -15.88
CA TYR A 353 13.36 13.45 -15.88
C TYR A 353 12.51 12.39 -15.16
N ASP A 354 13.10 11.25 -14.84
CA ASP A 354 12.47 10.16 -14.10
C ASP A 354 12.90 10.18 -12.62
N THR A 355 12.34 9.26 -11.84
CA THR A 355 12.66 9.02 -10.43
C THR A 355 13.71 7.94 -10.22
N GLU A 356 14.32 7.50 -11.32
CA GLU A 356 15.38 6.51 -11.32
C GLU A 356 16.44 6.81 -12.39
N VAL A 357 17.66 6.33 -12.16
CA VAL A 357 18.77 6.45 -13.11
C VAL A 357 19.75 5.28 -12.98
N LEU A 358 20.34 4.90 -14.11
CA LEU A 358 21.45 3.95 -14.15
C LEU A 358 22.78 4.69 -14.08
N ILE A 359 23.60 4.35 -13.10
CA ILE A 359 25.01 4.74 -13.00
C ILE A 359 25.85 3.63 -13.60
N SER A 360 26.84 3.97 -14.43
CA SER A 360 27.73 2.96 -15.02
C SER A 360 28.45 2.15 -13.94
N GLY A 361 28.41 0.82 -14.04
CA GLY A 361 29.16 -0.05 -13.13
C GLY A 361 30.68 0.08 -13.27
N GLU A 362 31.20 0.71 -14.32
CA GLU A 362 32.63 1.05 -14.43
C GLU A 362 33.04 2.12 -13.41
N LEU A 363 32.14 3.04 -13.06
CA LEU A 363 32.38 4.04 -12.01
C LEU A 363 32.40 3.37 -10.63
N GLU A 364 31.50 2.40 -10.42
CA GLU A 364 31.47 1.57 -9.20
C GLU A 364 32.79 0.82 -9.00
N LYS A 365 33.34 0.20 -10.06
CA LYS A 365 34.61 -0.54 -10.05
C LYS A 365 35.83 0.33 -9.67
N LEU A 366 35.80 1.62 -9.99
CA LEU A 366 36.90 2.54 -9.69
C LEU A 366 36.88 3.05 -8.24
N GLU A 367 35.68 3.24 -7.68
CA GLU A 367 35.50 3.96 -6.41
C GLU A 367 35.05 3.07 -5.24
N GLY A 368 34.70 1.81 -5.50
CA GLY A 368 34.36 0.82 -4.46
C GLY A 368 33.02 1.08 -3.76
N GLY A 369 32.13 1.85 -4.40
CA GLY A 369 30.87 2.33 -3.85
C GLY A 369 30.58 3.78 -4.25
N PHE A 370 29.44 4.31 -3.80
CA PHE A 370 29.02 5.69 -4.06
C PHE A 370 28.43 6.34 -2.81
N ASP A 371 28.84 7.58 -2.57
CA ASP A 371 28.10 8.55 -1.79
C ASP A 371 27.07 9.21 -2.72
N LEU A 372 25.80 8.88 -2.54
CA LEU A 372 24.71 9.32 -3.41
C LEU A 372 23.90 10.41 -2.72
N GLU A 373 23.68 11.48 -3.46
CA GLU A 373 22.77 12.55 -3.07
C GLU A 373 21.98 12.99 -4.29
N VAL A 374 20.73 13.41 -4.11
CA VAL A 374 19.90 13.91 -5.20
C VAL A 374 19.19 15.18 -4.78
N TYR A 375 19.04 16.13 -5.70
CA TYR A 375 18.15 17.27 -5.52
C TYR A 375 17.23 17.44 -6.72
N ALA A 376 16.04 17.98 -6.46
CA ALA A 376 15.05 18.27 -7.48
C ALA A 376 15.28 19.67 -8.06
N ASN A 377 15.39 19.76 -9.38
CA ASN A 377 15.53 21.01 -10.11
C ASN A 377 14.19 21.74 -10.19
N GLY A 378 14.19 23.00 -9.75
CA GLY A 378 13.03 23.88 -9.85
C GLY A 378 12.92 24.57 -11.22
N TYR A 379 11.71 24.93 -11.61
CA TYR A 379 11.40 25.73 -12.79
C TYR A 379 10.41 26.84 -12.47
N ASP A 380 10.36 27.87 -13.33
CA ASP A 380 9.49 29.04 -13.18
C ASP A 380 9.60 29.72 -11.81
N PHE A 381 8.67 29.41 -10.90
CA PHE A 381 8.56 29.96 -9.54
C PHE A 381 8.93 28.94 -8.46
N TYR A 382 9.36 27.75 -8.84
CA TYR A 382 9.87 26.75 -7.91
C TYR A 382 11.39 26.86 -7.83
N LEU A 383 11.92 26.95 -6.61
CA LEU A 383 13.37 26.88 -6.37
C LEU A 383 13.78 25.42 -6.26
N THR A 384 15.01 25.12 -6.71
CA THR A 384 15.67 23.84 -6.48
C THR A 384 15.55 23.43 -5.01
N SER A 385 15.30 22.15 -4.76
CA SER A 385 15.22 21.62 -3.40
C SER A 385 16.58 21.69 -2.71
N GLU A 386 16.58 21.51 -1.39
CA GLU A 386 17.80 21.08 -0.70
C GLU A 386 18.22 19.69 -1.23
N THR A 387 19.50 19.39 -1.06
CA THR A 387 20.06 18.06 -1.33
C THR A 387 19.51 17.03 -0.36
N SER A 388 19.26 15.80 -0.85
CA SER A 388 18.81 14.68 -0.02
C SER A 388 19.78 14.39 1.12
N GLU A 389 19.33 13.63 2.13
CA GLU A 389 20.28 13.00 3.05
C GLU A 389 21.24 12.10 2.26
N LEU A 390 22.49 12.04 2.74
CA LEU A 390 23.55 11.27 2.13
C LEU A 390 23.23 9.78 2.20
N PHE A 391 23.10 9.14 1.04
CA PHE A 391 22.86 7.71 0.91
C PHE A 391 24.16 6.99 0.57
N TYR A 392 24.58 6.08 1.43
CA TYR A 392 25.78 5.29 1.22
C TYR A 392 25.44 4.01 0.46
N TYR A 393 25.87 3.94 -0.79
CA TYR A 393 25.96 2.69 -1.52
C TYR A 393 27.36 2.11 -1.29
N SER A 394 27.46 1.07 -0.46
CA SER A 394 28.76 0.52 -0.04
C SER A 394 29.56 -0.18 -1.15
N GLY A 395 29.05 -0.20 -2.38
CA GLY A 395 29.46 -1.19 -3.38
C GLY A 395 29.18 -2.60 -2.88
N ILE A 396 29.17 -3.59 -3.78
CA ILE A 396 29.30 -4.98 -3.36
C ILE A 396 30.43 -5.60 -4.17
N ASP A 397 31.55 -5.86 -3.47
CA ASP A 397 32.72 -6.62 -3.91
C ASP A 397 32.34 -8.08 -4.18
N LEU A 398 31.79 -8.35 -5.34
CA LEU A 398 31.92 -9.67 -5.93
C LEU A 398 32.47 -9.50 -7.33
N LEU A 399 33.75 -9.86 -7.47
CA LEU A 399 34.24 -10.37 -8.73
C LEU A 399 33.25 -11.46 -9.18
N GLN A 400 32.87 -11.45 -10.46
CA GLN A 400 32.02 -12.51 -10.99
C GLN A 400 32.70 -13.86 -10.72
N GLU A 401 31.91 -14.88 -10.45
CA GLU A 401 32.48 -16.22 -10.33
C GLU A 401 33.14 -16.60 -11.67
N PRO A 402 34.32 -17.25 -11.65
CA PRO A 402 34.91 -17.74 -12.89
C PRO A 402 33.96 -18.73 -13.58
N GLU A 403 33.59 -18.43 -14.82
CA GLU A 403 32.71 -19.25 -15.65
C GLU A 403 33.51 -20.12 -16.63
N ASN A 404 32.83 -21.09 -17.24
CA ASN A 404 33.39 -22.00 -18.25
C ASN A 404 34.66 -22.73 -17.81
N VAL A 405 34.75 -23.05 -16.51
CA VAL A 405 35.83 -23.90 -15.99
C VAL A 405 35.76 -25.26 -16.68
N SER A 406 36.79 -25.58 -17.45
CA SER A 406 36.87 -26.80 -18.25
C SER A 406 38.24 -27.45 -18.11
N TYR A 407 38.36 -28.70 -18.52
CA TYR A 407 39.66 -29.38 -18.57
C TYR A 407 39.86 -30.06 -19.92
N LEU A 408 41.13 -30.12 -20.32
CA LEU A 408 41.62 -30.86 -21.47
C LEU A 408 42.60 -31.92 -20.96
N HIS A 409 42.28 -33.19 -21.20
CA HIS A 409 43.17 -34.30 -20.92
C HIS A 409 43.75 -34.82 -22.25
N ASN A 410 45.06 -34.63 -22.43
CA ASN A 410 45.78 -35.22 -23.56
C ASN A 410 46.20 -36.65 -23.20
N THR A 411 45.50 -37.62 -23.78
CA THR A 411 45.75 -39.05 -23.52
C THR A 411 47.04 -39.58 -24.14
N GLU A 412 47.71 -38.82 -25.02
CA GLU A 412 48.97 -39.26 -25.66
C GLU A 412 50.21 -39.00 -24.78
N ASP A 413 50.20 -37.93 -23.99
CA ASP A 413 51.34 -37.53 -23.14
C ASP A 413 51.01 -37.41 -21.65
N GLY A 414 49.74 -37.59 -21.25
CA GLY A 414 49.30 -37.60 -19.85
C GLY A 414 48.92 -36.23 -19.29
N THR A 415 49.11 -35.16 -20.07
CA THR A 415 48.92 -33.79 -19.60
C THR A 415 47.45 -33.45 -19.34
N VAL A 416 47.18 -32.74 -18.25
CA VAL A 416 45.84 -32.27 -17.88
C VAL A 416 45.86 -30.78 -17.62
N ILE A 417 45.24 -30.02 -18.53
CA ILE A 417 45.18 -28.56 -18.47
C ILE A 417 43.77 -28.13 -18.08
N VAL A 418 43.66 -27.31 -17.04
CA VAL A 418 42.40 -26.67 -16.62
C VAL A 418 42.39 -25.24 -17.13
N THR A 419 41.27 -24.79 -17.68
CA THR A 419 41.07 -23.43 -18.18
C THR A 419 39.78 -22.82 -17.66
N TRP A 420 39.69 -21.48 -17.64
CA TRP A 420 38.48 -20.72 -17.30
C TRP A 420 38.49 -19.37 -18.01
N ASP A 421 37.33 -18.70 -18.04
CA ASP A 421 37.22 -17.38 -18.67
C ASP A 421 37.81 -16.27 -17.78
N GLU A 422 38.35 -15.22 -18.42
CA GLU A 422 38.89 -14.06 -17.72
C GLU A 422 37.80 -13.33 -16.92
N VAL A 423 38.01 -13.15 -15.61
CA VAL A 423 37.12 -12.36 -14.76
C VAL A 423 37.59 -10.90 -14.75
N ALA A 424 36.75 -10.00 -15.26
CA ALA A 424 37.05 -8.57 -15.31
C ALA A 424 37.36 -8.00 -13.91
N GLY A 425 38.55 -7.38 -13.76
CA GLY A 425 39.03 -6.82 -12.50
C GLY A 425 39.82 -7.80 -11.63
N ALA A 426 39.93 -9.07 -12.02
CA ALA A 426 40.81 -10.03 -11.34
C ALA A 426 42.28 -9.75 -11.69
N THR A 427 43.12 -9.69 -10.65
CA THR A 427 44.59 -9.60 -10.74
C THR A 427 45.28 -10.94 -10.62
N TYR A 428 44.65 -11.92 -9.95
CA TYR A 428 45.12 -13.31 -9.84
C TYR A 428 43.95 -14.23 -9.43
N TYR A 429 44.16 -15.55 -9.52
CA TYR A 429 43.16 -16.57 -9.22
C TYR A 429 43.68 -17.55 -8.17
N PHE A 430 42.81 -18.02 -7.29
CA PHE A 430 43.02 -19.20 -6.46
C PHE A 430 42.42 -20.41 -7.17
N VAL A 431 43.25 -21.42 -7.42
CA VAL A 431 42.86 -22.71 -7.99
C VAL A 431 42.85 -23.72 -6.85
N ALA A 432 41.66 -24.15 -6.47
CA ALA A 432 41.47 -25.21 -5.48
C ALA A 432 41.31 -26.54 -6.21
N ILE A 433 42.20 -27.49 -5.94
CA ILE A 433 42.16 -28.85 -6.48
C ILE A 433 42.10 -29.80 -5.28
N ASN A 434 40.96 -30.46 -5.10
CA ASN A 434 40.65 -31.26 -3.92
C ASN A 434 40.87 -30.45 -2.62
N ASN A 435 41.88 -30.81 -1.83
CA ASN A 435 42.23 -30.14 -0.58
C ASN A 435 43.40 -29.14 -0.71
N GLU A 436 44.00 -29.02 -1.89
CA GLU A 436 45.13 -28.13 -2.12
C GLU A 436 44.69 -26.87 -2.85
N VAL A 437 45.26 -25.72 -2.46
CA VAL A 437 44.95 -24.43 -3.07
C VAL A 437 46.24 -23.71 -3.39
N PHE A 438 46.36 -23.24 -4.62
CA PHE A 438 47.49 -22.42 -5.05
C PHE A 438 46.99 -21.22 -5.87
N SER A 439 47.86 -20.22 -6.04
CA SER A 439 47.53 -18.99 -6.77
C SER A 439 48.26 -18.91 -8.11
N THR A 440 47.58 -18.42 -9.14
CA THR A 440 48.16 -18.16 -10.46
C THR A 440 47.65 -16.84 -11.04
N THR A 441 48.43 -16.23 -11.93
CA THR A 441 48.00 -15.07 -12.75
C THR A 441 47.58 -15.48 -14.17
N GLU A 442 47.85 -16.72 -14.55
CA GLU A 442 47.47 -17.29 -15.86
C GLU A 442 46.03 -17.82 -15.82
N LEU A 443 45.36 -17.91 -16.98
CA LEU A 443 43.99 -18.47 -17.13
C LEU A 443 43.98 -19.99 -17.37
N GLU A 444 45.16 -20.62 -17.29
CA GLU A 444 45.32 -22.06 -17.44
C GLU A 444 46.35 -22.61 -16.45
N VAL A 445 46.17 -23.86 -16.03
CA VAL A 445 47.12 -24.59 -15.17
C VAL A 445 47.22 -26.04 -15.61
N ASN A 446 48.45 -26.54 -15.74
CA ASN A 446 48.71 -27.97 -15.84
C ASN A 446 48.72 -28.59 -14.44
N ILE A 447 47.86 -29.60 -14.25
CA ILE A 447 47.62 -30.23 -12.96
C ILE A 447 48.04 -31.70 -12.92
N GLU A 448 48.65 -32.22 -13.99
CA GLU A 448 49.04 -33.65 -14.12
C GLU A 448 49.78 -34.20 -12.89
N ASP A 449 50.77 -33.46 -12.38
CA ASP A 449 51.58 -33.87 -11.22
C ASP A 449 50.80 -33.92 -9.89
N LEU A 450 49.56 -33.41 -9.87
CA LEU A 450 48.67 -33.35 -8.70
C LEU A 450 47.59 -34.44 -8.71
N LEU A 451 47.59 -35.33 -9.72
CA LEU A 451 46.53 -36.32 -9.93
C LEU A 451 47.01 -37.74 -9.61
N GLU A 452 46.20 -38.49 -8.85
CA GLU A 452 46.38 -39.93 -8.63
C GLU A 452 45.34 -40.77 -9.40
N GLU A 453 45.73 -41.96 -9.86
CA GLU A 453 44.85 -42.86 -10.63
C GLU A 453 43.59 -43.25 -9.83
N GLY A 454 42.41 -43.06 -10.43
CA GLY A 454 41.12 -43.37 -9.80
C GLY A 454 40.67 -42.34 -8.75
N GLN A 455 41.40 -41.23 -8.59
CA GLN A 455 41.02 -40.13 -7.72
C GLN A 455 39.94 -39.26 -8.40
N ILE A 456 38.93 -38.88 -7.61
CA ILE A 456 38.01 -37.80 -7.98
C ILE A 456 38.77 -36.48 -7.80
N VAL A 457 38.93 -35.75 -8.90
CA VAL A 457 39.53 -34.43 -8.93
C VAL A 457 38.40 -33.41 -8.91
N GLN A 458 38.32 -32.61 -7.85
CA GLN A 458 37.38 -31.49 -7.72
C GLN A 458 38.14 -30.19 -7.87
N ILE A 459 37.75 -29.38 -8.86
CA ILE A 459 38.37 -28.10 -9.13
C ILE A 459 37.36 -26.99 -8.92
N ARG A 460 37.80 -25.93 -8.23
CA ARG A 460 37.10 -24.65 -8.18
C ARG A 460 38.10 -23.52 -8.35
N ILE A 461 37.67 -22.48 -9.08
CA ILE A 461 38.48 -21.29 -9.31
C ILE A 461 37.82 -20.11 -8.59
N GLN A 462 38.62 -19.29 -7.94
CA GLN A 462 38.16 -18.07 -7.28
C GLN A 462 39.02 -16.89 -7.72
N ALA A 463 38.40 -15.83 -8.21
CA ALA A 463 39.07 -14.62 -8.67
C ALA A 463 39.40 -13.66 -7.50
N ARG A 464 40.52 -12.97 -7.61
CA ARG A 464 40.98 -11.93 -6.68
C ARG A 464 41.54 -10.72 -7.43
N GLY A 465 41.16 -9.52 -7.01
CA GLY A 465 41.59 -8.25 -7.61
C GLY A 465 42.19 -7.31 -6.55
N GLU A 466 43.24 -6.56 -6.89
CA GLU A 466 43.71 -5.45 -6.06
C GLU A 466 42.62 -4.37 -5.98
N GLY A 467 42.19 -4.03 -4.76
CA GLY A 467 41.10 -3.07 -4.51
C GLY A 467 39.76 -3.70 -4.09
N PHE A 468 39.59 -5.02 -4.24
CA PHE A 468 38.40 -5.75 -3.77
C PHE A 468 38.66 -6.36 -2.37
N THR A 469 37.76 -6.13 -1.42
CA THR A 469 37.87 -6.61 -0.03
C THR A 469 37.47 -8.09 0.14
N VAL A 470 36.68 -8.64 -0.79
CA VAL A 470 36.19 -10.03 -0.78
C VAL A 470 36.50 -10.67 -2.15
N PRO A 471 36.97 -11.94 -2.22
CA PRO A 471 37.12 -12.64 -3.50
C PRO A 471 35.76 -12.91 -4.17
N SER A 472 35.78 -13.32 -5.44
CA SER A 472 34.58 -13.90 -6.07
C SER A 472 34.04 -15.10 -5.27
N GLN A 473 32.81 -15.49 -5.52
CA GLN A 473 32.40 -16.87 -5.24
C GLN A 473 33.33 -17.83 -6.00
N TYR A 474 33.53 -19.02 -5.44
CA TYR A 474 34.16 -20.09 -6.20
C TYR A 474 33.28 -20.45 -7.39
N SER A 475 33.90 -20.73 -8.54
CA SER A 475 33.20 -21.31 -9.68
C SER A 475 32.38 -22.52 -9.26
N PRO A 476 31.34 -22.89 -10.05
CA PRO A 476 30.78 -24.23 -9.98
C PRO A 476 31.89 -25.29 -9.96
N ILE A 477 31.70 -26.36 -9.19
CA ILE A 477 32.67 -27.44 -9.14
C ILE A 477 32.79 -28.08 -10.52
N LEU A 478 34.00 -28.07 -11.07
CA LEU A 478 34.39 -29.00 -12.11
C LEU A 478 34.93 -30.25 -11.42
N ALA A 479 34.16 -31.35 -11.44
CA ALA A 479 34.60 -32.63 -10.93
C ALA A 479 34.77 -33.65 -12.07
N PHE A 480 35.91 -34.32 -12.11
CA PHE A 480 36.13 -35.45 -13.01
C PHE A 480 36.95 -36.55 -12.31
N ASN A 481 36.82 -37.79 -12.78
CA ASN A 481 37.70 -38.87 -12.35
C ASN A 481 38.94 -38.86 -13.25
N TYR A 482 40.13 -38.76 -12.66
CA TYR A 482 41.35 -38.93 -13.42
C TYR A 482 41.63 -40.43 -13.62
N VAL A 483 41.65 -40.85 -14.89
CA VAL A 483 42.00 -42.21 -15.31
C VAL A 483 43.06 -42.04 -16.37
N ASN A 484 44.29 -42.47 -16.10
CA ASN A 484 45.36 -42.48 -17.08
C ASN A 484 44.96 -43.48 -18.17
N ALA A 485 44.73 -42.99 -19.38
CA ALA A 485 44.13 -43.75 -20.50
C ALA A 485 45.15 -44.73 -21.13
N GLY A 486 45.70 -45.60 -20.29
CA GLY A 486 46.79 -46.50 -20.60
C GLY A 486 46.47 -47.98 -20.43
N SER A 487 45.21 -48.45 -20.54
CA SER A 487 44.86 -49.84 -20.97
C SER A 487 43.37 -50.20 -20.79
N GLU A 488 42.78 -50.82 -21.83
CA GLU A 488 41.54 -51.63 -21.91
C GLU A 488 40.30 -51.02 -22.64
N PRO A 489 39.59 -51.82 -23.48
CA PRO A 489 38.67 -51.34 -24.52
C PRO A 489 37.24 -51.02 -24.02
N TYR A 490 37.04 -50.84 -22.72
CA TYR A 490 35.73 -50.61 -22.10
C TYR A 490 35.40 -49.12 -21.84
N ALA A 491 36.22 -48.20 -22.37
CA ALA A 491 36.17 -46.75 -22.16
C ALA A 491 34.86 -46.05 -22.59
N SER A 492 33.88 -46.76 -23.18
CA SER A 492 32.60 -46.19 -23.61
C SER A 492 31.45 -46.31 -22.59
N TYR A 493 31.64 -47.03 -21.47
CA TYR A 493 30.63 -47.18 -20.41
C TYR A 493 31.05 -46.54 -19.07
N THR A 494 32.13 -45.75 -19.07
CA THR A 494 32.73 -45.14 -17.87
C THR A 494 32.17 -43.75 -17.53
N THR A 495 31.21 -43.25 -18.31
CA THR A 495 30.46 -42.03 -17.94
C THR A 495 29.68 -42.32 -16.67
N LYS A 496 29.88 -41.47 -15.65
CA LYS A 496 29.18 -41.60 -14.38
C LYS A 496 28.02 -40.61 -14.29
N PHE A 497 26.87 -41.06 -13.80
CA PHE A 497 25.76 -40.20 -13.41
C PHE A 497 25.85 -39.86 -11.91
N PHE A 498 25.44 -38.66 -11.54
CA PHE A 498 25.47 -38.18 -10.16
C PHE A 498 24.09 -38.33 -9.55
N TYR A 499 24.00 -39.04 -8.43
CA TYR A 499 22.75 -39.24 -7.73
C TYR A 499 22.99 -39.32 -6.22
N TYR A 500 22.22 -38.52 -5.46
CA TYR A 500 22.24 -38.47 -3.99
C TYR A 500 23.66 -38.42 -3.39
N ARG A 501 24.42 -37.39 -3.79
CA ARG A 501 25.79 -37.11 -3.30
C ARG A 501 26.84 -38.20 -3.62
N ASN A 502 26.54 -39.14 -4.54
CA ASN A 502 27.46 -40.18 -5.02
C ASN A 502 27.49 -40.25 -6.56
N TYR A 503 28.57 -40.79 -7.14
CA TYR A 503 28.73 -41.01 -8.59
C TYR A 503 28.67 -42.49 -8.95
N TYR A 504 27.80 -42.85 -9.89
CA TYR A 504 27.55 -44.21 -10.38
C TYR A 504 27.93 -44.30 -11.85
N ASP A 505 28.66 -45.34 -12.29
CA ASP A 505 28.84 -45.56 -13.72
C ASP A 505 27.61 -46.23 -14.36
N TYR A 506 27.54 -46.17 -15.68
CA TYR A 506 26.47 -46.85 -16.43
C TYR A 506 26.72 -48.36 -16.62
N TYR A 507 27.68 -48.95 -15.89
CA TYR A 507 28.00 -50.37 -15.89
C TYR A 507 27.43 -51.02 -14.63
N ILE A 508 26.16 -51.44 -14.71
CA ILE A 508 25.42 -51.94 -13.54
C ILE A 508 25.87 -53.37 -13.21
N THR A 509 26.54 -53.51 -12.06
CA THR A 509 27.09 -54.76 -11.51
C THR A 509 26.39 -55.21 -10.24
N SER A 510 25.51 -54.39 -9.67
CA SER A 510 24.78 -54.68 -8.43
C SER A 510 23.36 -54.11 -8.43
N GLN A 511 22.48 -54.66 -7.58
CA GLN A 511 21.13 -54.13 -7.37
C GLN A 511 21.16 -52.67 -6.84
N GLN A 512 22.23 -52.29 -6.14
CA GLN A 512 22.44 -50.92 -5.65
C GLN A 512 22.61 -49.91 -6.79
N GLU A 513 23.47 -50.23 -7.76
CA GLU A 513 23.70 -49.39 -8.94
C GLU A 513 22.44 -49.31 -9.81
N MET A 514 21.67 -50.39 -9.89
CA MET A 514 20.36 -50.40 -10.57
C MET A 514 19.37 -49.42 -9.92
N ASN A 515 19.28 -49.43 -8.59
CA ASN A 515 18.39 -48.56 -7.84
C ASN A 515 18.79 -47.08 -7.98
N ALA A 516 20.08 -46.76 -7.85
CA ALA A 516 20.58 -45.41 -8.06
C ALA A 516 20.32 -44.92 -9.50
N TYR A 517 20.47 -45.80 -10.49
CA TYR A 517 20.20 -45.49 -11.88
C TYR A 517 18.72 -45.21 -12.14
N ILE A 518 17.81 -46.04 -11.63
CA ILE A 518 16.36 -45.82 -11.76
C ILE A 518 15.95 -44.50 -11.09
N ALA A 519 16.46 -44.20 -9.89
CA ALA A 519 16.14 -42.96 -9.19
C ALA A 519 16.73 -41.71 -9.88
N TYR A 520 17.91 -41.82 -10.49
CA TYR A 520 18.48 -40.80 -11.37
C TYR A 520 17.57 -40.55 -12.59
N LEU A 521 17.11 -41.60 -13.28
CA LEU A 521 16.23 -41.46 -14.44
C LEU A 521 14.89 -40.79 -14.08
N ILE A 522 14.31 -41.16 -12.94
CA ILE A 522 13.04 -40.60 -12.44
C ILE A 522 13.20 -39.12 -12.07
N SER A 523 14.23 -38.78 -11.27
CA SER A 523 14.48 -37.39 -10.85
C SER A 523 14.80 -36.44 -12.01
N HIS A 524 15.26 -36.95 -13.14
CA HIS A 524 15.63 -36.16 -14.31
C HIS A 524 14.60 -36.28 -15.46
N GLN A 525 13.45 -36.92 -15.23
CA GLN A 525 12.42 -37.19 -16.25
C GLN A 525 12.98 -37.76 -17.56
N ILE A 526 14.00 -38.61 -17.48
CA ILE A 526 14.65 -39.19 -18.66
C ILE A 526 13.74 -40.28 -19.21
N GLU A 527 12.88 -39.93 -20.18
CA GLU A 527 12.19 -40.90 -21.02
C GLU A 527 13.23 -41.63 -21.88
N ASP A 528 13.43 -42.93 -21.65
CA ASP A 528 14.27 -43.76 -22.53
C ASP A 528 13.53 -44.04 -23.85
N ASN A 529 13.32 -43.00 -24.66
CA ASN A 529 12.82 -43.05 -26.02
C ASN A 529 13.95 -43.01 -27.07
N ASP A 530 15.18 -42.67 -26.65
CA ASP A 530 16.34 -42.57 -27.54
C ASP A 530 17.45 -43.54 -27.12
N SER A 531 17.49 -44.67 -27.81
CA SER A 531 18.54 -45.70 -27.87
C SER A 531 19.86 -45.48 -27.10
N LEU A 532 19.84 -45.45 -25.77
CA LEU A 532 21.04 -45.58 -24.95
C LEU A 532 21.23 -47.08 -24.64
N ASN A 533 21.96 -47.78 -25.49
CA ASN A 533 22.36 -49.17 -25.21
C ASN A 533 23.19 -49.19 -23.90
N ARG A 534 22.78 -50.01 -22.91
CA ARG A 534 23.45 -50.18 -21.62
C ARG A 534 23.70 -51.66 -21.31
N HIS A 535 24.79 -51.94 -20.60
CA HIS A 535 25.26 -53.31 -20.34
C HIS A 535 25.00 -53.66 -18.87
N ILE A 536 24.30 -54.77 -18.62
CA ILE A 536 24.01 -55.28 -17.28
C ILE A 536 24.85 -56.54 -17.08
N ALA A 537 25.82 -56.47 -16.17
CA ALA A 537 26.68 -57.60 -15.87
C ALA A 537 26.05 -58.45 -14.76
N TYR A 538 25.17 -59.38 -15.18
CA TYR A 538 24.76 -60.58 -14.42
C TYR A 538 24.25 -60.34 -12.97
N ILE A 539 22.92 -60.33 -12.78
CA ILE A 539 22.32 -60.52 -11.46
C ILE A 539 22.13 -62.03 -11.27
N ASP A 540 22.76 -62.58 -10.23
CA ASP A 540 22.66 -63.99 -9.86
C ASP A 540 21.30 -64.25 -9.18
N TYR A 541 20.23 -64.21 -9.97
CA TYR A 541 18.94 -64.83 -9.65
C TYR A 541 18.30 -65.21 -10.98
N GLU A 542 18.04 -66.50 -11.19
CA GLU A 542 17.25 -66.97 -12.32
C GLU A 542 15.92 -66.21 -12.35
N LEU A 543 15.78 -65.27 -13.28
CA LEU A 543 14.46 -64.84 -13.77
C LEU A 543 13.90 -66.03 -14.53
N THR A 544 13.29 -66.97 -13.80
CA THR A 544 12.72 -68.19 -14.37
C THR A 544 11.72 -67.79 -15.45
N THR A 545 11.93 -68.35 -16.63
CA THR A 545 11.33 -67.99 -17.92
C THR A 545 9.83 -68.28 -18.07
N GLU A 546 9.05 -68.31 -17.00
CA GLU A 546 7.67 -68.83 -17.08
C GLU A 546 6.58 -68.04 -16.33
N GLN A 547 6.80 -66.78 -15.97
CA GLN A 547 5.70 -65.90 -15.56
C GLN A 547 5.76 -64.55 -16.28
N GLU A 548 5.03 -64.46 -17.39
CA GLU A 548 4.62 -63.19 -18.05
C GLU A 548 3.61 -62.38 -17.20
N SER A 549 3.73 -62.39 -15.88
CA SER A 549 2.85 -61.62 -14.99
C SER A 549 3.68 -60.99 -13.89
N GLU A 550 3.75 -59.65 -13.89
CA GLU A 550 3.99 -58.80 -12.72
C GLU A 550 4.99 -59.36 -11.70
N ALA A 551 6.29 -59.24 -11.99
CA ALA A 551 7.32 -59.57 -11.00
C ALA A 551 7.60 -58.35 -10.12
N ASP A 552 6.95 -58.32 -8.95
CA ASP A 552 7.34 -57.50 -7.81
C ASP A 552 8.82 -57.75 -7.46
N LEU A 553 9.65 -56.71 -7.53
CA LEU A 553 11.04 -56.76 -7.10
C LEU A 553 11.10 -56.85 -5.57
N VAL A 554 11.10 -58.07 -5.04
CA VAL A 554 11.34 -58.41 -3.63
C VAL A 554 12.83 -58.28 -3.32
N ALA A 555 13.20 -57.56 -2.25
CA ALA A 555 14.59 -57.44 -1.79
C ALA A 555 14.73 -57.69 -0.28
N ASN A 556 15.38 -58.80 0.10
CA ASN A 556 15.82 -59.06 1.47
C ASN A 556 17.26 -58.56 1.69
N GLY A 557 17.60 -58.10 2.91
CA GLY A 557 18.99 -58.13 3.38
C GLY A 557 19.38 -57.09 4.45
N GLY A 558 19.52 -57.55 5.69
CA GLY A 558 20.52 -57.10 6.68
C GLY A 558 21.26 -58.35 7.20
N ASN A 559 22.42 -58.21 7.85
CA ASN A 559 23.11 -59.31 8.53
C ASN A 559 22.47 -59.63 9.90
N GLU A 560 22.78 -60.80 10.48
CA GLU A 560 22.10 -61.39 11.65
C GLU A 560 22.14 -60.55 12.95
N ASP A 561 22.92 -59.45 12.98
CA ASP A 561 23.20 -58.65 14.18
C ASP A 561 22.78 -57.16 14.11
N GLY A 562 22.13 -56.69 13.04
CA GLY A 562 21.40 -55.41 13.04
C GLY A 562 22.20 -54.08 13.01
N ILE A 563 23.52 -54.09 12.76
CA ILE A 563 24.34 -52.86 12.68
C ILE A 563 24.83 -52.60 11.25
N LEU A 564 24.55 -51.40 10.70
CA LEU A 564 24.96 -50.96 9.36
C LEU A 564 26.29 -50.17 9.40
N THR A 565 27.21 -50.47 8.48
CA THR A 565 28.44 -49.72 8.17
C THR A 565 28.16 -48.47 7.32
N ILE A 566 29.11 -47.52 7.22
CA ILE A 566 29.01 -46.31 6.38
C ILE A 566 28.68 -46.63 4.91
N SER A 567 29.18 -47.75 4.39
CA SER A 567 28.85 -48.29 3.06
C SER A 567 27.42 -48.86 2.97
N GLU A 568 26.85 -49.32 4.08
CA GLU A 568 25.48 -49.83 4.17
C GLU A 568 24.46 -48.69 4.35
N GLU A 569 24.84 -47.57 4.99
CA GLU A 569 24.01 -46.35 5.10
C GLU A 569 23.79 -45.65 3.75
N ILE A 570 24.78 -45.71 2.84
CA ILE A 570 24.68 -45.21 1.45
C ILE A 570 23.79 -46.12 0.60
N ASN A 571 23.95 -47.45 0.74
CA ASN A 571 23.10 -48.50 0.14
C ASN A 571 21.61 -48.38 0.48
N TYR A 572 21.37 -47.73 1.60
CA TYR A 572 20.10 -47.60 2.27
C TYR A 572 19.38 -46.37 1.70
N LYS A 573 19.98 -45.16 1.70
CA LYS A 573 19.29 -43.92 1.29
C LYS A 573 18.84 -43.91 -0.19
N GLN A 574 19.52 -44.67 -1.04
CA GLN A 574 19.12 -44.92 -2.44
C GLN A 574 17.87 -45.79 -2.61
N ARG A 575 17.48 -46.55 -1.58
CA ARG A 575 16.27 -47.40 -1.58
C ARG A 575 15.02 -46.59 -1.25
N ILE A 576 15.09 -45.55 -0.40
CA ILE A 576 13.95 -44.66 -0.09
C ILE A 576 13.32 -44.09 -1.36
N ALA A 577 14.15 -43.55 -2.24
CA ALA A 577 13.68 -42.97 -3.49
C ALA A 577 13.01 -43.99 -4.42
N LEU A 578 13.35 -45.28 -4.28
CA LEU A 578 12.75 -46.39 -5.01
C LEU A 578 11.50 -46.99 -4.35
N LEU A 579 11.15 -46.60 -3.12
CA LEU A 579 10.11 -47.26 -2.32
C LEU A 579 8.90 -46.37 -2.05
N SER A 580 9.06 -45.06 -2.23
CA SER A 580 7.98 -44.16 -2.61
C SER A 580 7.32 -44.52 -3.96
N TYR A 581 7.88 -45.49 -4.69
CA TYR A 581 7.61 -45.80 -6.10
C TYR A 581 6.42 -46.74 -6.36
N THR A 582 6.00 -47.56 -5.39
CA THR A 582 4.98 -48.61 -5.64
C THR A 582 3.55 -48.08 -5.77
N GLU A 583 3.31 -46.79 -5.55
CA GLU A 583 1.96 -46.20 -5.58
C GLU A 583 1.55 -45.68 -6.97
N THR A 584 2.49 -45.39 -7.87
CA THR A 584 2.21 -44.55 -9.07
C THR A 584 3.01 -44.87 -10.34
N HIS A 585 3.80 -45.95 -10.41
CA HIS A 585 4.71 -46.21 -11.53
C HIS A 585 4.64 -47.65 -12.08
N ARG A 586 4.73 -47.82 -13.40
CA ARG A 586 4.92 -49.13 -14.04
C ARG A 586 6.30 -49.21 -14.73
N LEU A 587 7.19 -50.01 -14.15
CA LEU A 587 8.45 -50.40 -14.79
C LEU A 587 8.20 -51.63 -15.68
N SER A 588 8.36 -51.49 -17.00
CA SER A 588 8.31 -52.62 -17.94
C SER A 588 9.71 -52.95 -18.45
N TYR A 589 10.12 -54.22 -18.42
CA TYR A 589 11.37 -54.68 -19.02
C TYR A 589 11.08 -55.57 -20.23
N TYR A 590 11.95 -55.51 -21.25
CA TYR A 590 11.89 -56.44 -22.39
C TYR A 590 13.12 -57.36 -22.41
N PRO A 591 12.94 -58.69 -22.60
CA PRO A 591 14.07 -59.60 -22.75
C PRO A 591 14.83 -59.35 -24.06
N PRO A 592 16.12 -59.74 -24.12
CA PRO A 592 17.04 -59.36 -25.19
C PRO A 592 16.62 -59.92 -26.55
N THR A 593 16.36 -59.04 -27.52
CA THR A 593 16.32 -59.38 -28.95
C THR A 593 17.30 -58.54 -29.78
N LEU A 594 18.40 -58.08 -29.18
CA LEU A 594 19.53 -57.51 -29.91
C LEU A 594 20.55 -58.61 -30.20
N ALA A 595 20.58 -59.06 -31.46
CA ALA A 595 21.54 -60.03 -31.94
C ALA A 595 22.97 -59.53 -31.71
N GLY A 596 23.71 -60.19 -30.80
CA GLY A 596 25.16 -60.04 -30.64
C GLY A 596 25.67 -59.59 -29.27
N ILE A 597 24.82 -59.24 -28.31
CA ILE A 597 25.26 -58.85 -26.95
C ILE A 597 24.51 -59.71 -25.91
N PRO A 598 25.16 -60.72 -25.30
CA PRO A 598 24.61 -61.43 -24.14
C PRO A 598 24.32 -60.44 -23.00
N ASN A 599 23.18 -60.59 -22.29
CA ASN A 599 22.82 -59.85 -21.07
C ASN A 599 22.50 -58.34 -21.22
N ALA A 600 22.08 -57.88 -22.40
CA ALA A 600 21.59 -56.50 -22.58
C ALA A 600 20.06 -56.43 -22.40
N TYR A 601 19.59 -55.73 -21.36
CA TYR A 601 18.16 -55.48 -21.13
C TYR A 601 17.80 -54.04 -21.52
N ARG A 602 16.56 -53.84 -21.98
CA ARG A 602 15.97 -52.51 -22.14
C ARG A 602 14.89 -52.31 -21.08
N PHE A 603 15.00 -51.21 -20.35
CA PHE A 603 13.99 -50.76 -19.40
C PHE A 603 13.14 -49.69 -20.07
N ARG A 604 11.82 -49.80 -19.90
CA ARG A 604 10.90 -48.72 -20.24
C ARG A 604 10.28 -48.22 -18.95
N LEU A 605 10.62 -46.99 -18.60
CA LEU A 605 9.92 -46.23 -17.56
C LEU A 605 8.69 -45.60 -18.23
N LEU A 606 7.51 -46.05 -17.82
CA LEU A 606 6.25 -45.39 -18.16
C LEU A 606 5.86 -44.56 -16.94
N PHE A 607 5.87 -43.25 -17.12
CA PHE A 607 5.37 -42.29 -16.17
C PHE A 607 3.84 -42.22 -16.33
N ASP A 608 3.06 -42.76 -15.38
CA ASP A 608 1.59 -42.57 -15.33
C ASP A 608 1.27 -41.18 -14.71
N TYR A 609 1.90 -40.11 -15.21
CA TYR A 609 2.05 -38.81 -14.53
C TYR A 609 1.11 -37.67 -14.96
N ASP A 610 0.06 -37.93 -15.72
CA ASP A 610 -0.86 -36.85 -16.14
C ASP A 610 -1.90 -36.47 -15.06
N MET A 611 -1.84 -37.06 -13.86
CA MET A 611 -2.86 -36.84 -12.84
C MET A 611 -2.47 -35.72 -11.87
N ILE A 612 -3.16 -34.58 -11.98
CA ILE A 612 -3.21 -33.55 -10.95
C ILE A 612 -4.43 -33.86 -10.05
N PRO A 613 -4.27 -34.09 -8.74
CA PRO A 613 -5.41 -34.41 -7.87
C PRO A 613 -6.37 -33.22 -7.80
N THR A 614 -7.62 -33.46 -8.15
CA THR A 614 -8.65 -32.40 -8.24
C THR A 614 -9.87 -32.66 -7.38
N LEU A 615 -10.09 -33.89 -6.92
CA LEU A 615 -11.24 -34.24 -6.10
C LEU A 615 -10.98 -33.88 -4.64
N ILE A 616 -11.90 -33.11 -4.07
CA ILE A 616 -11.99 -32.86 -2.63
C ILE A 616 -13.10 -33.76 -2.10
N SER A 617 -12.82 -34.53 -1.06
CA SER A 617 -13.82 -35.41 -0.47
C SER A 617 -14.96 -34.63 0.20
N PRO A 618 -16.18 -35.20 0.29
CA PRO A 618 -17.29 -34.61 1.03
C PRO A 618 -16.90 -34.30 2.49
N GLN A 619 -17.46 -33.23 3.04
CA GLN A 619 -17.24 -32.88 4.44
C GLN A 619 -17.99 -33.87 5.36
N VAL A 620 -17.26 -34.51 6.26
CA VAL A 620 -17.78 -35.31 7.37
C VAL A 620 -17.53 -34.51 8.65
N ASN A 621 -18.46 -34.52 9.61
CA ASN A 621 -18.41 -33.64 10.78
C ASN A 621 -17.39 -34.13 11.84
N TYR A 622 -16.09 -34.09 11.53
CA TYR A 622 -15.02 -34.17 12.52
C TYR A 622 -14.40 -32.78 12.71
N VAL A 623 -14.05 -32.42 13.95
CA VAL A 623 -13.48 -31.11 14.29
C VAL A 623 -12.29 -31.32 15.21
N GLN A 624 -11.16 -30.66 14.92
CA GLN A 624 -10.03 -30.61 15.85
C GLN A 624 -10.43 -29.87 17.12
N SER A 625 -10.15 -30.45 18.27
CA SER A 625 -10.23 -29.76 19.55
C SER A 625 -9.19 -28.65 19.64
N GLU A 626 -9.63 -27.48 20.07
CA GLU A 626 -8.76 -26.33 20.40
C GLU A 626 -8.20 -26.42 21.83
N ASP A 627 -8.49 -27.50 22.56
CA ASP A 627 -8.19 -27.59 23.99
C ASP A 627 -6.68 -27.76 24.28
N LEU A 628 -5.90 -28.29 23.34
CA LEU A 628 -4.44 -28.40 23.43
C LEU A 628 -3.79 -27.73 22.22
N LEU A 629 -3.20 -26.55 22.43
CA LEU A 629 -2.54 -25.80 21.38
C LEU A 629 -1.24 -26.49 20.91
N PRO A 630 -0.91 -26.41 19.61
CA PRO A 630 0.33 -26.96 19.08
C PRO A 630 1.55 -26.18 19.58
N TYR A 631 2.67 -26.87 19.78
CA TYR A 631 3.95 -26.22 20.03
C TYR A 631 4.40 -25.43 18.80
N SER A 632 4.77 -24.16 18.96
CA SER A 632 5.25 -23.31 17.87
C SER A 632 6.14 -22.18 18.37
N SER A 633 6.90 -21.58 17.46
CA SER A 633 7.59 -20.31 17.73
C SER A 633 6.59 -19.19 18.00
N ILE A 634 6.90 -18.34 18.99
CA ILE A 634 6.16 -17.11 19.26
C ILE A 634 6.46 -16.04 18.20
N ASN A 635 7.68 -16.04 17.65
CA ASN A 635 8.15 -14.98 16.75
C ASN A 635 8.00 -15.35 15.26
N GLY A 636 8.16 -16.63 14.93
CA GLY A 636 8.29 -17.08 13.55
C GLY A 636 9.53 -16.51 12.84
N ARG A 637 9.52 -16.58 11.51
CA ARG A 637 10.48 -15.95 10.60
C ARG A 637 9.83 -14.84 9.78
N ASP A 638 10.67 -13.96 9.22
CA ASP A 638 10.25 -12.92 8.30
C ASP A 638 9.51 -13.49 7.08
N GLU A 639 8.54 -12.73 6.54
CA GLU A 639 7.77 -13.12 5.35
C GLU A 639 8.67 -13.42 4.14
N ASN A 640 9.83 -12.77 4.05
CA ASN A 640 10.80 -12.94 2.97
C ASN A 640 11.88 -14.00 3.24
N TYR A 641 11.82 -14.72 4.36
CA TYR A 641 12.79 -15.77 4.66
C TYR A 641 12.77 -16.86 3.58
N ASN A 642 13.92 -17.15 2.98
CA ASN A 642 14.04 -18.16 1.92
C ASN A 642 15.24 -19.11 2.08
N ASN A 643 15.91 -19.12 3.23
CA ASN A 643 17.07 -19.98 3.48
C ASN A 643 16.66 -21.43 3.86
N PHE A 644 15.67 -21.99 3.17
CA PHE A 644 15.28 -23.40 3.34
C PHE A 644 16.32 -24.31 2.69
N ALA A 645 16.54 -25.50 3.24
CA ALA A 645 17.51 -26.46 2.70
C ALA A 645 17.18 -26.84 1.24
N SER A 646 15.90 -26.90 0.89
CA SER A 646 15.43 -27.11 -0.49
C SER A 646 15.81 -25.96 -1.44
N GLU A 647 15.89 -24.71 -0.96
CA GLU A 647 16.28 -23.54 -1.76
C GLU A 647 17.80 -23.41 -1.92
N LEU A 648 18.55 -23.98 -0.97
CA LEU A 648 20.01 -23.98 -0.97
C LEU A 648 20.62 -25.13 -1.80
N SER A 649 19.78 -26.02 -2.35
CA SER A 649 20.22 -27.10 -3.22
C SER A 649 20.80 -26.58 -4.54
N LEU A 650 21.90 -27.19 -4.98
CA LEU A 650 22.55 -26.92 -6.27
C LEU A 650 21.89 -27.67 -7.44
N ILE A 651 21.04 -28.66 -7.17
CA ILE A 651 20.32 -29.44 -8.18
C ILE A 651 18.91 -28.88 -8.27
N GLU A 652 18.50 -28.48 -9.47
CA GLU A 652 17.17 -27.97 -9.78
C GLU A 652 16.39 -28.97 -10.63
N VAL A 653 15.15 -29.27 -10.26
CA VAL A 653 14.29 -30.24 -10.97
C VAL A 653 12.91 -29.66 -11.21
N VAL A 654 12.44 -29.73 -12.46
CA VAL A 654 11.08 -29.31 -12.81
C VAL A 654 10.05 -30.25 -12.20
N VAL A 655 9.03 -29.68 -11.54
CA VAL A 655 7.91 -30.42 -10.95
C VAL A 655 6.57 -29.89 -11.47
N GLU A 656 5.64 -30.80 -11.70
CA GLU A 656 4.30 -30.54 -12.25
C GLU A 656 3.17 -30.89 -11.28
N ASN A 657 3.44 -31.74 -10.27
CA ASN A 657 2.48 -32.12 -9.23
C ASN A 657 3.14 -32.30 -7.85
N SER A 658 2.33 -32.43 -6.80
CA SER A 658 2.79 -32.50 -5.40
C SER A 658 3.58 -33.75 -5.03
N ASP A 659 3.33 -34.89 -5.67
CA ASP A 659 4.16 -36.08 -5.46
C ASP A 659 5.57 -35.88 -6.02
N GLN A 660 5.71 -35.27 -7.21
CA GLN A 660 7.03 -34.89 -7.73
C GLN A 660 7.73 -33.89 -6.81
N LEU A 661 7.00 -32.89 -6.29
CA LEU A 661 7.53 -31.95 -5.31
C LEU A 661 8.07 -32.65 -4.05
N PHE A 662 7.26 -33.52 -3.45
CA PHE A 662 7.64 -34.36 -2.31
C PHE A 662 8.92 -35.15 -2.59
N MET A 663 9.00 -35.78 -3.75
CA MET A 663 10.15 -36.59 -4.16
C MET A 663 11.41 -35.76 -4.37
N VAL A 664 11.30 -34.63 -5.08
CA VAL A 664 12.42 -33.73 -5.37
C VAL A 664 13.01 -33.17 -4.08
N VAL A 665 12.18 -32.64 -3.17
CA VAL A 665 12.64 -32.07 -1.91
C VAL A 665 13.27 -33.15 -1.01
N ASN A 666 12.66 -34.32 -0.87
CA ASN A 666 13.23 -35.41 -0.06
C ASN A 666 14.49 -36.02 -0.66
N SER A 667 14.71 -35.87 -1.97
CA SER A 667 15.99 -36.23 -2.60
C SER A 667 17.10 -35.19 -2.35
N GLY A 668 16.76 -34.05 -1.74
CA GLY A 668 17.65 -32.94 -1.47
C GLY A 668 17.85 -32.01 -2.66
N ALA A 669 16.93 -32.01 -3.63
CA ALA A 669 16.93 -31.13 -4.79
C ALA A 669 15.95 -29.94 -4.61
N LYS A 670 16.19 -28.87 -5.39
CA LYS A 670 15.35 -27.67 -5.44
C LYS A 670 14.24 -27.88 -6.48
N PRO A 671 12.95 -27.76 -6.10
CA PRO A 671 11.86 -27.82 -7.06
C PRO A 671 11.81 -26.55 -7.92
N MET A 672 11.56 -26.73 -9.21
CA MET A 672 11.37 -25.66 -10.19
C MET A 672 9.98 -25.76 -10.81
N PHE A 673 9.31 -24.61 -10.91
CA PHE A 673 7.96 -24.52 -11.47
C PHE A 673 8.03 -23.86 -12.84
N THR A 674 7.47 -24.51 -13.86
CA THR A 674 7.43 -23.99 -15.24
C THR A 674 6.16 -23.22 -15.56
N THR A 675 5.14 -23.35 -14.71
CA THR A 675 3.85 -22.66 -14.84
C THR A 675 3.59 -21.86 -13.58
N GLU A 676 3.50 -20.55 -13.73
CA GLU A 676 3.13 -19.60 -12.67
C GLU A 676 1.71 -19.92 -12.17
N ASP A 677 1.52 -19.82 -10.85
CA ASP A 677 0.27 -20.13 -10.13
C ASP A 677 -0.20 -21.59 -10.28
N SER A 678 0.71 -22.52 -10.61
CA SER A 678 0.37 -23.94 -10.63
C SER A 678 -0.01 -24.47 -9.24
N GLN A 679 -0.85 -25.50 -9.17
CA GLN A 679 -1.28 -26.09 -7.89
C GLN A 679 -0.08 -26.56 -7.05
N VAL A 680 0.93 -27.15 -7.68
CA VAL A 680 2.15 -27.61 -7.01
C VAL A 680 2.99 -26.44 -6.47
N GLU A 681 3.05 -25.31 -7.19
CA GLU A 681 3.69 -24.09 -6.70
C GLU A 681 2.94 -23.54 -5.48
N GLN A 682 1.61 -23.50 -5.51
CA GLN A 682 0.78 -23.07 -4.38
C GLN A 682 0.99 -23.96 -3.14
N VAL A 683 1.09 -25.28 -3.33
CA VAL A 683 1.42 -26.22 -2.26
C VAL A 683 2.79 -25.91 -1.66
N TYR A 684 3.81 -25.65 -2.48
CA TYR A 684 5.16 -25.34 -2.00
C TYR A 684 5.23 -23.98 -1.27
N LEU A 685 4.51 -22.98 -1.77
CA LEU A 685 4.38 -21.68 -1.11
C LEU A 685 3.63 -21.79 0.23
N ALA A 686 2.59 -22.62 0.31
CA ALA A 686 1.90 -22.92 1.56
C ALA A 686 2.83 -23.61 2.57
N ALA A 687 3.63 -24.59 2.13
CA ALA A 687 4.64 -25.23 2.97
C ALA A 687 5.65 -24.22 3.55
N LYS A 688 6.17 -23.29 2.72
CA LYS A 688 7.05 -22.20 3.17
C LYS A 688 6.36 -21.29 4.18
N ALA A 689 5.10 -20.93 3.95
CA ALA A 689 4.33 -20.07 4.85
C ALA A 689 4.15 -20.71 6.23
N VAL A 690 3.81 -22.00 6.27
CA VAL A 690 3.74 -22.79 7.51
C VAL A 690 5.07 -22.74 8.26
N LEU A 691 6.18 -23.10 7.60
CA LEU A 691 7.49 -23.11 8.25
C LEU A 691 7.92 -21.74 8.77
N ARG A 692 7.59 -20.65 8.07
CA ARG A 692 7.84 -19.29 8.57
C ARG A 692 7.00 -18.96 9.79
N GLN A 693 5.78 -19.47 9.88
CA GLN A 693 4.89 -19.23 11.00
C GLN A 693 5.32 -20.00 12.26
N ILE A 694 5.62 -21.29 12.13
CA ILE A 694 5.77 -22.18 13.29
C ILE A 694 7.21 -22.35 13.79
N ILE A 695 8.21 -21.92 13.01
CA ILE A 695 9.63 -22.09 13.34
C ILE A 695 10.35 -20.75 13.39
N ASP A 696 11.37 -20.63 14.25
CA ASP A 696 12.41 -19.61 14.17
C ASP A 696 13.82 -20.23 14.23
N ASP A 697 14.86 -19.43 13.93
CA ASP A 697 16.24 -19.92 13.82
C ASP A 697 16.92 -20.15 15.18
N THR A 698 16.26 -19.86 16.30
CA THR A 698 16.75 -20.20 17.65
C THR A 698 16.33 -21.60 18.09
N MET A 699 15.39 -22.22 17.37
CA MET A 699 14.89 -23.56 17.68
C MET A 699 15.88 -24.67 17.25
N THR A 700 16.03 -25.68 18.10
CA THR A 700 16.77 -26.91 17.77
C THR A 700 15.99 -27.79 16.80
N ASP A 701 16.64 -28.75 16.14
CA ASP A 701 15.98 -29.70 15.25
C ASP A 701 14.86 -30.50 15.96
N TYR A 702 15.06 -30.83 17.24
CA TYR A 702 14.02 -31.42 18.10
C TYR A 702 12.80 -30.49 18.22
N GLN A 703 13.01 -29.20 18.52
CA GLN A 703 11.92 -28.24 18.68
C GLN A 703 11.20 -27.99 17.34
N LYS A 704 11.94 -27.91 16.24
CA LYS A 704 11.36 -27.79 14.89
C LYS A 704 10.53 -29.01 14.53
N THR A 705 11.02 -30.21 14.86
CA THR A 705 10.30 -31.46 14.61
C THR A 705 9.02 -31.54 15.44
N LEU A 706 9.06 -31.15 16.71
CA LEU A 706 7.87 -31.06 17.55
C LEU A 706 6.86 -30.05 16.99
N ALA A 707 7.31 -28.88 16.53
CA ALA A 707 6.42 -27.86 15.95
C ALA A 707 5.75 -28.32 14.65
N ILE A 708 6.50 -28.97 13.76
CA ILE A 708 5.96 -29.53 12.51
C ILE A 708 4.97 -30.66 12.81
N PHE A 709 5.32 -31.57 13.73
CA PHE A 709 4.48 -32.68 14.14
C PHE A 709 3.15 -32.19 14.72
N ASP A 710 3.21 -31.30 15.72
CA ASP A 710 2.03 -30.73 16.36
C ASP A 710 1.18 -29.92 15.36
N TYR A 711 1.81 -29.13 14.48
CA TYR A 711 1.10 -28.35 13.47
C TYR A 711 0.31 -29.26 12.51
N VAL A 712 0.95 -30.29 11.96
CA VAL A 712 0.28 -31.19 11.00
C VAL A 712 -0.84 -31.96 11.68
N SER A 713 -0.61 -32.51 12.88
CA SER A 713 -1.65 -33.21 13.65
C SER A 713 -2.82 -32.28 14.03
N TYR A 714 -2.55 -31.04 14.41
CA TYR A 714 -3.59 -30.10 14.85
C TYR A 714 -4.38 -29.49 13.67
N ASN A 715 -3.73 -29.23 12.53
CA ASN A 715 -4.37 -28.52 11.41
C ASN A 715 -4.91 -29.48 10.33
N THR A 716 -4.93 -30.78 10.58
CA THR A 716 -5.40 -31.78 9.62
C THR A 716 -6.43 -32.71 10.26
N VAL A 717 -7.69 -32.61 9.80
CA VAL A 717 -8.74 -33.56 10.20
C VAL A 717 -8.59 -34.86 9.40
N TYR A 718 -8.75 -36.02 10.04
CA TYR A 718 -8.61 -37.31 9.33
C TYR A 718 -9.79 -37.59 8.40
N ASP A 719 -9.51 -37.93 7.14
CA ASP A 719 -10.56 -38.23 6.16
C ASP A 719 -11.10 -39.67 6.30
N HIS A 720 -12.01 -39.83 7.24
CA HIS A 720 -12.73 -41.08 7.45
C HIS A 720 -13.60 -41.51 6.25
N TYR A 721 -14.08 -40.59 5.41
CA TYR A 721 -14.91 -40.95 4.26
C TYR A 721 -14.10 -41.66 3.18
N VAL A 722 -12.96 -41.10 2.80
CA VAL A 722 -12.07 -41.70 1.80
C VAL A 722 -11.43 -42.97 2.36
N TYR A 723 -11.07 -42.99 3.64
CA TYR A 723 -10.64 -44.20 4.33
C TYR A 723 -11.69 -45.31 4.24
N ASP A 724 -12.94 -45.04 4.61
CA ASP A 724 -14.03 -46.02 4.55
C ASP A 724 -14.27 -46.48 3.11
N LEU A 725 -14.22 -45.58 2.14
CA LEU A 725 -14.32 -45.92 0.71
C LEU A 725 -13.21 -46.89 0.30
N ALA A 726 -11.95 -46.60 0.67
CA ALA A 726 -10.80 -47.42 0.35
C ALA A 726 -10.83 -48.80 1.02
N VAL A 727 -11.37 -48.90 2.24
CA VAL A 727 -11.45 -50.15 3.00
C VAL A 727 -12.66 -51.00 2.59
N GLN A 728 -13.81 -50.38 2.30
CA GLN A 728 -15.08 -51.10 2.09
C GLN A 728 -15.32 -51.46 0.62
N VAL A 729 -14.77 -50.71 -0.32
CA VAL A 729 -14.96 -50.93 -1.77
C VAL A 729 -13.67 -51.50 -2.36
N PRO A 730 -13.67 -52.74 -2.90
CA PRO A 730 -12.53 -53.26 -3.63
C PRO A 730 -12.30 -52.45 -4.91
N SER A 731 -11.14 -51.80 -5.04
CA SER A 731 -10.73 -50.99 -6.20
C SER A 731 -11.75 -49.89 -6.59
N PRO A 732 -11.98 -48.88 -5.72
CA PRO A 732 -12.89 -47.79 -6.04
C PRO A 732 -12.33 -46.93 -7.18
N ASP A 733 -13.18 -46.61 -8.17
CA ASP A 733 -12.82 -45.73 -9.28
C ASP A 733 -12.36 -44.34 -8.75
N ASN A 734 -11.32 -43.78 -9.36
CA ASN A 734 -10.81 -42.42 -9.11
C ASN A 734 -10.32 -42.15 -7.67
N LEU A 735 -10.00 -43.17 -6.87
CA LEU A 735 -9.49 -42.98 -5.51
C LEU A 735 -8.22 -42.11 -5.48
N ASN A 736 -7.37 -42.26 -6.49
CA ASN A 736 -6.13 -41.49 -6.68
C ASN A 736 -6.37 -40.04 -7.15
N GLU A 737 -7.58 -39.64 -7.55
CA GLU A 737 -7.88 -38.24 -7.89
C GLU A 737 -8.16 -37.37 -6.64
N TYR A 738 -8.32 -38.00 -5.47
CA TYR A 738 -8.59 -37.29 -4.21
C TYR A 738 -7.34 -36.69 -3.61
N ARG A 739 -7.38 -35.39 -3.31
CA ARG A 739 -6.28 -34.62 -2.70
C ARG A 739 -5.82 -35.10 -1.33
N VAL A 740 -6.66 -35.85 -0.61
CA VAL A 740 -6.37 -36.31 0.76
C VAL A 740 -5.21 -37.30 0.87
N PHE A 741 -4.78 -37.90 -0.23
CA PHE A 741 -3.58 -38.75 -0.30
C PHE A 741 -2.29 -37.97 -0.60
N TYR A 742 -2.40 -36.66 -0.86
CA TYR A 742 -1.32 -35.82 -1.35
C TYR A 742 -1.08 -34.61 -0.43
N LEU A 743 -0.05 -33.83 -0.75
CA LEU A 743 0.33 -32.64 0.03
C LEU A 743 -0.80 -31.59 0.09
N GLU A 744 -1.62 -31.48 -0.96
CA GLU A 744 -2.77 -30.58 -1.05
C GLU A 744 -3.76 -30.80 0.09
N GLY A 745 -4.02 -32.07 0.45
CA GLY A 745 -4.96 -32.42 1.51
C GLY A 745 -4.60 -31.76 2.83
N VAL A 746 -3.31 -31.76 3.20
CA VAL A 746 -2.84 -31.12 4.44
C VAL A 746 -2.68 -29.61 4.25
N LEU A 747 -1.91 -29.18 3.25
CA LEU A 747 -1.43 -27.80 3.15
C LEU A 747 -2.47 -26.81 2.61
N LEU A 748 -3.46 -27.29 1.86
CA LEU A 748 -4.51 -26.43 1.27
C LEU A 748 -5.89 -26.72 1.86
N ASP A 749 -6.22 -28.00 2.07
CA ASP A 749 -7.58 -28.41 2.44
C ASP A 749 -7.77 -28.64 3.95
N GLY A 750 -6.69 -28.80 4.73
CA GLY A 750 -6.73 -29.12 6.17
C GLY A 750 -7.38 -30.48 6.49
N LYS A 751 -7.35 -31.41 5.53
CA LYS A 751 -7.99 -32.73 5.60
C LYS A 751 -7.23 -33.75 4.77
N ALA A 752 -6.74 -34.81 5.40
CA ALA A 752 -5.95 -35.84 4.72
C ALA A 752 -6.13 -37.24 5.35
N VAL A 753 -5.64 -38.27 4.66
CA VAL A 753 -5.41 -39.60 5.25
C VAL A 753 -3.93 -39.79 5.59
N CYS A 754 -3.57 -40.94 6.18
CA CYS A 754 -2.21 -41.21 6.68
C CYS A 754 -1.10 -40.94 5.65
N ASP A 755 -1.36 -41.20 4.37
CA ASP A 755 -0.40 -40.94 3.30
C ASP A 755 -0.10 -39.45 3.11
N GLY A 756 -1.13 -38.60 2.96
CA GLY A 756 -0.94 -37.16 2.80
C GLY A 756 -0.31 -36.50 4.04
N VAL A 757 -0.66 -36.98 5.23
CA VAL A 757 -0.05 -36.58 6.51
C VAL A 757 1.44 -36.92 6.52
N ALA A 758 1.81 -38.17 6.24
CA ALA A 758 3.19 -38.61 6.28
C ALA A 758 4.06 -37.96 5.19
N LYS A 759 3.50 -37.72 4.00
CA LYS A 759 4.17 -36.95 2.93
C LYS A 759 4.49 -35.53 3.38
N THR A 760 3.53 -34.86 4.01
CA THR A 760 3.68 -33.47 4.44
C THR A 760 4.71 -33.29 5.54
N ILE A 761 4.72 -34.18 6.55
CA ILE A 761 5.74 -34.13 7.62
C ILE A 761 7.15 -34.29 7.04
N ALA A 762 7.35 -35.29 6.17
CA ALA A 762 8.65 -35.51 5.56
C ALA A 762 9.06 -34.32 4.67
N LEU A 763 8.14 -33.75 3.88
CA LEU A 763 8.43 -32.54 3.09
C LEU A 763 8.92 -31.39 3.98
N LEU A 764 8.14 -31.02 5.00
CA LEU A 764 8.40 -29.87 5.87
C LEU A 764 9.73 -30.04 6.63
N LEU A 765 10.03 -31.24 7.14
CA LEU A 765 11.29 -31.54 7.81
C LEU A 765 12.49 -31.45 6.85
N ASN A 766 12.39 -32.03 5.64
CA ASN A 766 13.48 -31.98 4.68
C ASN A 766 13.70 -30.55 4.13
N MET A 767 12.67 -29.71 4.05
CA MET A 767 12.83 -28.27 3.75
C MET A 767 13.63 -27.53 4.84
N GLU A 768 13.57 -27.98 6.09
CA GLU A 768 14.40 -27.47 7.20
C GLU A 768 15.79 -28.14 7.29
N GLY A 769 16.09 -29.08 6.38
CA GLY A 769 17.34 -29.85 6.41
C GLY A 769 17.37 -30.96 7.46
N ILE A 770 16.23 -31.27 8.07
CA ILE A 770 16.07 -32.36 9.04
C ILE A 770 15.68 -33.61 8.26
N GLU A 771 16.54 -34.62 8.31
CA GLU A 771 16.34 -35.85 7.54
C GLU A 771 15.14 -36.63 8.08
N ALA A 772 14.09 -36.74 7.25
CA ALA A 772 12.88 -37.47 7.55
C ALA A 772 12.40 -38.28 6.34
N ILE A 773 11.76 -39.41 6.61
CA ILE A 773 11.25 -40.32 5.58
C ILE A 773 9.78 -40.67 5.85
N LYS A 774 9.05 -41.02 4.79
CA LYS A 774 7.77 -41.73 4.88
C LYS A 774 8.05 -43.23 4.89
N VAL A 775 7.39 -43.97 5.78
CA VAL A 775 7.41 -45.43 5.86
C VAL A 775 6.02 -45.94 5.50
N ASN A 776 5.97 -46.83 4.51
CA ASN A 776 4.76 -47.54 4.12
C ASN A 776 4.70 -48.91 4.79
N GLY A 777 3.52 -49.30 5.27
CA GLY A 777 3.35 -50.60 5.88
C GLY A 777 1.91 -50.89 6.23
N GLN A 778 1.75 -51.66 7.29
CA GLN A 778 0.45 -51.92 7.89
C GLN A 778 0.46 -51.58 9.37
N ALA A 779 -0.69 -51.19 9.88
CA ALA A 779 -0.87 -50.95 11.29
C ALA A 779 -2.08 -51.71 11.85
N ASN A 780 -1.95 -52.20 13.09
CA ASN A 780 -2.96 -52.98 13.79
C ASN A 780 -3.46 -52.25 15.04
N GLY A 781 -4.62 -51.60 14.92
CA GLY A 781 -5.31 -50.92 16.02
C GLY A 781 -6.22 -51.84 16.85
N GLY A 782 -6.11 -53.16 16.71
CA GLY A 782 -6.92 -54.16 17.45
C GLY A 782 -8.17 -54.68 16.72
N SER A 783 -8.50 -54.15 15.54
CA SER A 783 -9.60 -54.64 14.68
C SER A 783 -9.13 -55.32 13.38
N GLY A 784 -7.83 -55.54 13.23
CA GLY A 784 -7.20 -56.08 12.03
C GLY A 784 -6.05 -55.18 11.56
N SER A 785 -5.26 -55.70 10.61
CA SER A 785 -4.15 -54.98 9.98
C SER A 785 -4.67 -54.22 8.75
N VAL A 786 -4.46 -52.91 8.68
CA VAL A 786 -4.83 -52.06 7.54
C VAL A 786 -3.59 -51.35 6.99
N GLY A 787 -3.62 -50.96 5.72
CA GLY A 787 -2.54 -50.14 5.12
C GLY A 787 -2.38 -48.84 5.90
N HIS A 788 -1.13 -48.47 6.19
CA HIS A 788 -0.80 -47.30 6.99
C HIS A 788 0.53 -46.67 6.56
N ALA A 789 0.67 -45.37 6.78
CA ALA A 789 1.89 -44.61 6.54
C ALA A 789 2.24 -43.77 7.77
N TRP A 790 3.51 -43.79 8.15
CA TRP A 790 4.09 -42.99 9.25
C TRP A 790 5.45 -42.45 8.83
N ASN A 791 6.15 -41.75 9.74
CA ASN A 791 7.46 -41.21 9.46
C ASN A 791 8.55 -41.74 10.40
N LYS A 792 9.78 -41.65 9.93
CA LYS A 792 10.96 -41.71 10.79
C LYS A 792 11.82 -40.49 10.56
N VAL A 793 12.37 -39.94 11.63
CA VAL A 793 13.16 -38.71 11.65
C VAL A 793 14.52 -38.97 12.31
N ASN A 794 15.58 -38.44 11.70
CA ASN A 794 16.95 -38.55 12.20
C ASN A 794 17.32 -37.26 12.95
N LEU A 795 17.44 -37.34 14.28
CA LEU A 795 17.68 -36.19 15.13
C LEU A 795 18.95 -36.35 15.95
N GLU A 796 19.66 -35.24 16.13
CA GLU A 796 20.71 -35.13 17.13
C GLU A 796 20.11 -34.71 18.47
N ILE A 797 20.06 -35.64 19.42
CA ILE A 797 19.62 -35.40 20.80
C ILE A 797 20.75 -35.86 21.72
N ASP A 798 21.08 -35.05 22.73
CA ASP A 798 22.19 -35.28 23.66
C ASP A 798 23.56 -35.52 22.99
N GLY A 799 23.77 -34.92 21.81
CA GLY A 799 25.01 -34.99 21.04
C GLY A 799 25.20 -36.26 20.20
N ALA A 800 24.14 -37.07 20.02
CA ALA A 800 24.16 -38.25 19.16
C ALA A 800 23.00 -38.24 18.16
N LYS A 801 23.30 -38.52 16.88
CA LYS A 801 22.30 -38.69 15.83
C LYS A 801 21.65 -40.06 15.89
N ASN A 802 20.33 -40.10 16.01
CA ASN A 802 19.54 -41.33 16.09
C ASN A 802 18.24 -41.20 15.28
N TRP A 803 17.74 -42.33 14.79
CA TRP A 803 16.43 -42.42 14.17
C TRP A 803 15.34 -42.63 15.22
N TYR A 804 14.22 -41.94 15.04
CA TYR A 804 13.03 -42.05 15.86
C TYR A 804 11.78 -42.18 14.99
N VAL A 805 10.79 -42.90 15.50
CA VAL A 805 9.46 -43.05 14.89
C VAL A 805 8.59 -41.87 15.28
N ILE A 806 7.92 -41.27 14.28
CA ILE A 806 6.81 -40.33 14.52
C ILE A 806 5.58 -40.76 13.72
N ASP A 807 4.41 -40.72 14.33
CA ASP A 807 3.13 -40.96 13.66
C ASP A 807 2.11 -39.91 14.09
N ALA A 808 1.97 -38.89 13.25
CA ALA A 808 1.01 -37.80 13.46
C ALA A 808 -0.44 -38.23 13.26
N THR A 809 -0.69 -39.28 12.46
CA THR A 809 -2.04 -39.78 12.20
C THR A 809 -2.59 -40.48 13.44
N TRP A 810 -1.83 -41.39 14.03
CA TRP A 810 -2.24 -42.06 15.26
C TRP A 810 -2.05 -41.19 16.50
N SER A 811 -1.45 -40.02 16.35
CA SER A 811 -1.34 -39.01 17.39
C SER A 811 -2.49 -38.01 17.38
N ASP A 812 -3.43 -38.15 16.45
CA ASP A 812 -4.70 -37.46 16.48
C ASP A 812 -5.79 -38.43 16.97
N VAL A 813 -6.30 -38.19 18.18
CA VAL A 813 -7.13 -39.16 18.89
C VAL A 813 -8.61 -38.81 18.76
N THR A 814 -9.35 -39.62 18.01
CA THR A 814 -10.80 -39.41 17.80
C THR A 814 -11.62 -39.79 19.04
N SER A 815 -12.52 -38.91 19.46
CA SER A 815 -13.50 -39.14 20.53
C SER A 815 -14.85 -39.63 20.00
N GLN A 816 -15.72 -40.10 20.92
CA GLN A 816 -17.06 -40.61 20.58
C GLN A 816 -17.99 -39.55 19.96
N ASP A 817 -17.67 -38.26 20.13
CA ASP A 817 -18.47 -37.12 19.64
C ASP A 817 -17.92 -36.53 18.32
N SER A 818 -17.08 -37.28 17.60
CA SER A 818 -16.42 -36.81 16.36
C SER A 818 -15.52 -35.60 16.56
N VAL A 819 -14.83 -35.53 17.70
CA VAL A 819 -13.78 -34.53 17.98
C VAL A 819 -12.42 -35.21 18.03
N GLU A 820 -11.44 -34.63 17.36
CA GLU A 820 -10.05 -35.08 17.24
C GLU A 820 -9.14 -34.29 18.20
N TYR A 821 -8.21 -34.96 18.89
CA TYR A 821 -7.37 -34.36 19.94
C TYR A 821 -5.90 -34.59 19.62
N LEU A 822 -5.12 -33.50 19.65
CA LEU A 822 -3.67 -33.56 19.57
C LEU A 822 -3.10 -34.36 20.75
N SER A 823 -2.29 -35.36 20.45
CA SER A 823 -1.55 -36.17 21.42
C SER A 823 -0.10 -36.33 20.97
N ARG A 824 0.86 -36.44 21.89
CA ARG A 824 2.28 -36.68 21.56
C ARG A 824 2.69 -38.12 21.82
N ARG A 825 1.72 -39.03 21.88
CA ARG A 825 1.93 -40.45 22.22
C ARG A 825 2.78 -41.22 21.20
N TYR A 826 2.76 -40.84 19.92
CA TYR A 826 3.64 -41.39 18.88
C TYR A 826 4.69 -40.36 18.44
N PHE A 827 5.21 -39.55 19.36
CA PHE A 827 6.31 -38.63 19.10
C PHE A 827 7.65 -39.18 19.61
N LEU A 828 8.58 -39.38 18.67
CA LEU A 828 9.95 -39.85 18.86
C LEU A 828 10.08 -41.21 19.55
N LEU A 829 9.25 -42.19 19.14
CA LEU A 829 9.31 -43.54 19.69
C LEU A 829 10.44 -44.38 19.09
N SER A 830 10.78 -45.48 19.76
CA SER A 830 11.63 -46.53 19.21
C SER A 830 10.81 -47.56 18.40
N ASP A 831 11.47 -48.37 17.57
CA ASP A 831 10.85 -49.52 16.90
C ASP A 831 10.29 -50.53 17.91
N ALA A 832 10.93 -50.67 19.09
CA ALA A 832 10.45 -51.54 20.14
C ALA A 832 9.10 -51.08 20.71
N ASP A 833 8.89 -49.76 20.82
CA ASP A 833 7.63 -49.19 21.33
C ASP A 833 6.44 -49.47 20.40
N ILE A 834 6.68 -49.51 19.08
CA ILE A 834 5.64 -49.71 18.07
C ILE A 834 5.54 -51.14 17.53
N ALA A 835 6.44 -52.06 17.92
CA ALA A 835 6.61 -53.39 17.33
C ALA A 835 5.35 -54.26 17.26
N THR A 836 4.37 -54.04 18.14
CA THR A 836 3.11 -54.80 18.15
C THR A 836 1.99 -54.15 17.32
N THR A 837 2.20 -52.93 16.85
CA THR A 837 1.18 -52.10 16.20
C THR A 837 1.55 -51.68 14.79
N HIS A 838 2.84 -51.50 14.47
CA HIS A 838 3.31 -51.01 13.18
C HIS A 838 4.23 -52.05 12.54
N PHE A 839 3.92 -52.39 11.29
CA PHE A 839 4.61 -53.41 10.52
C PHE A 839 5.03 -52.81 9.18
N ALA A 840 6.28 -52.36 9.07
CA ALA A 840 6.82 -51.85 7.81
C ALA A 840 6.70 -52.92 6.71
N ALA A 841 6.36 -52.50 5.49
CA ALA A 841 6.33 -53.43 4.36
C ALA A 841 7.72 -54.02 4.10
N SER A 842 7.79 -55.29 3.71
CA SER A 842 9.06 -56.03 3.59
C SER A 842 9.98 -55.48 2.50
N ASN A 843 9.44 -54.71 1.56
CA ASN A 843 10.19 -54.08 0.51
C ASN A 843 10.58 -52.63 0.83
N VAL A 844 10.07 -51.97 1.87
CA VAL A 844 10.35 -50.54 2.13
C VAL A 844 11.63 -50.30 2.94
N TYR A 845 12.27 -49.14 2.74
CA TYR A 845 13.36 -48.69 3.60
C TYR A 845 12.77 -48.26 4.94
N ASN A 846 13.35 -48.75 6.03
CA ASN A 846 12.83 -48.54 7.37
C ASN A 846 14.00 -48.48 8.40
N PRO A 847 14.42 -47.28 8.85
CA PRO A 847 15.68 -47.14 9.60
C PRO A 847 15.48 -47.63 11.00
N VAL A 848 16.44 -48.39 11.52
CA VAL A 848 16.29 -48.93 12.87
C VAL A 848 16.29 -47.77 13.87
N ALA A 849 15.19 -47.64 14.61
CA ALA A 849 14.99 -46.65 15.66
C ALA A 849 15.15 -47.35 17.02
N GLU A 850 16.37 -47.57 17.48
CA GLU A 850 16.64 -48.32 18.72
C GLU A 850 16.67 -47.45 19.98
N THR A 851 16.74 -46.13 19.82
CA THR A 851 16.89 -45.21 20.95
C THR A 851 15.55 -45.03 21.65
N GLU A 852 15.48 -45.44 22.91
CA GLU A 852 14.33 -45.14 23.78
C GLU A 852 14.27 -43.64 24.06
N PHE A 853 13.10 -43.04 23.84
CA PHE A 853 12.85 -41.64 24.15
C PHE A 853 11.41 -41.48 24.66
N ASP A 854 11.26 -40.70 25.73
CA ASP A 854 9.96 -40.43 26.34
C ASP A 854 9.74 -38.93 26.42
N TYR A 855 8.90 -38.42 25.51
CA TYR A 855 8.54 -37.01 25.44
C TYR A 855 8.12 -36.45 26.80
N TYR A 856 7.33 -37.21 27.58
CA TYR A 856 6.77 -36.72 28.84
C TYR A 856 7.82 -36.63 29.95
N VAL A 857 8.91 -37.37 29.84
CA VAL A 857 10.05 -37.28 30.77
C VAL A 857 10.99 -36.17 30.33
N TYR A 858 11.22 -36.04 29.02
CA TYR A 858 12.15 -35.08 28.44
C TYR A 858 11.62 -33.63 28.48
N ALA A 859 10.33 -33.42 28.19
CA ALA A 859 9.73 -32.11 28.12
C ALA A 859 9.42 -31.57 29.53
N GLU A 860 10.06 -30.45 29.90
CA GLU A 860 9.82 -29.74 31.14
C GLU A 860 8.87 -28.55 30.92
N TYR A 861 7.80 -28.46 31.71
CA TYR A 861 6.93 -27.27 31.70
C TYR A 861 7.49 -26.13 32.58
N VAL A 862 8.35 -26.48 33.54
CA VAL A 862 9.16 -25.56 34.33
C VAL A 862 10.38 -26.33 34.84
N THR A 863 11.51 -25.65 35.01
CA THR A 863 12.79 -26.27 35.36
C THR A 863 12.65 -27.29 36.50
N GLY A 864 12.98 -28.54 36.21
CA GLY A 864 12.93 -29.66 37.15
C GLY A 864 11.57 -30.34 37.31
N TYR A 865 10.55 -29.97 36.52
CA TYR A 865 9.24 -30.63 36.48
C TYR A 865 8.80 -30.92 35.04
N ASN A 866 8.48 -32.19 34.77
CA ASN A 866 8.10 -32.69 33.45
C ASN A 866 6.65 -33.22 33.42
N PHE A 867 6.19 -33.62 32.25
CA PHE A 867 4.83 -34.12 32.04
C PHE A 867 4.63 -35.59 32.46
N TYR A 868 5.65 -36.24 33.05
CA TYR A 868 5.57 -37.58 33.61
C TYR A 868 5.30 -37.53 35.12
N ILE A 869 4.02 -37.72 35.49
CA ILE A 869 3.54 -37.56 36.86
C ILE A 869 3.59 -38.88 37.62
N GLN A 870 4.46 -38.93 38.62
CA GLN A 870 4.76 -40.12 39.41
C GLN A 870 4.02 -40.17 40.74
N ASN A 871 3.60 -39.02 41.26
CA ASN A 871 2.95 -38.92 42.57
C ASN A 871 2.02 -37.71 42.68
N GLN A 872 1.25 -37.66 43.76
CA GLN A 872 0.26 -36.60 44.00
C GLN A 872 0.90 -35.21 44.16
N THR A 873 2.15 -35.12 44.62
CA THR A 873 2.83 -33.83 44.80
C THR A 873 3.13 -33.19 43.46
N GLU A 874 3.64 -33.96 42.50
CA GLU A 874 3.88 -33.51 41.13
C GLU A 874 2.56 -33.11 40.45
N LEU A 875 1.49 -33.88 40.65
CA LEU A 875 0.17 -33.53 40.13
C LEU A 875 -0.37 -32.21 40.70
N ASN A 876 -0.21 -31.99 41.99
CA ASN A 876 -0.63 -30.74 42.64
C ASN A 876 0.17 -29.54 42.09
N HIS A 877 1.48 -29.72 41.87
CA HIS A 877 2.35 -28.68 41.32
C HIS A 877 1.98 -28.33 39.88
N LEU A 878 1.73 -29.35 39.05
CA LEU A 878 1.28 -29.18 37.67
C LEU A 878 -0.01 -28.33 37.59
N PHE A 879 -1.00 -28.65 38.43
CA PHE A 879 -2.27 -27.92 38.45
C PHE A 879 -2.11 -26.48 38.93
N ASP A 880 -1.31 -26.25 39.97
CA ASP A 880 -0.98 -24.90 40.45
C ASP A 880 -0.27 -24.09 39.34
N TYR A 881 0.66 -24.71 38.63
CA TYR A 881 1.37 -24.06 37.51
C TYR A 881 0.41 -23.67 36.38
N PHE A 882 -0.42 -24.59 35.88
CA PHE A 882 -1.31 -24.27 34.76
C PHE A 882 -2.39 -23.26 35.09
N ILE A 883 -2.97 -23.32 36.29
CA ILE A 883 -3.98 -22.35 36.72
C ILE A 883 -3.36 -20.97 36.89
N ASN A 884 -2.17 -20.86 37.49
CA ASN A 884 -1.51 -19.57 37.67
C ASN A 884 -0.98 -18.95 36.35
N ASN A 885 -0.79 -19.77 35.31
CA ASN A 885 -0.34 -19.32 33.99
C ASN A 885 -1.45 -19.31 32.93
N SER A 886 -2.72 -19.52 33.32
CA SER A 886 -3.87 -19.55 32.40
C SER A 886 -3.70 -20.53 31.23
N ILE A 887 -3.15 -21.71 31.50
CA ILE A 887 -2.98 -22.76 30.49
C ILE A 887 -4.27 -23.59 30.43
N GLU A 888 -4.90 -23.60 29.25
CA GLU A 888 -6.24 -24.15 29.03
C GLU A 888 -6.25 -25.69 28.89
N GLY A 889 -5.15 -26.30 28.47
CA GLY A 889 -5.05 -27.76 28.41
C GLY A 889 -3.63 -28.31 28.46
N VAL A 890 -3.53 -29.57 28.87
CA VAL A 890 -2.28 -30.32 29.00
C VAL A 890 -2.50 -31.81 28.77
N GLU A 891 -1.54 -32.44 28.09
CA GLU A 891 -1.38 -33.89 28.05
C GLU A 891 -0.31 -34.33 29.05
N ILE A 892 -0.61 -35.32 29.89
CA ILE A 892 0.35 -35.90 30.85
C ILE A 892 0.40 -37.42 30.79
N LYS A 893 1.55 -37.97 31.19
CA LYS A 893 1.74 -39.42 31.39
C LYS A 893 1.79 -39.74 32.88
N LEU A 894 0.97 -40.68 33.34
CA LEU A 894 0.98 -41.12 34.74
C LEU A 894 1.89 -42.34 34.93
N ALA A 895 2.63 -42.37 36.03
CA ALA A 895 3.41 -43.56 36.39
C ALA A 895 2.53 -44.78 36.61
N GLN A 896 3.03 -45.94 36.21
CA GLN A 896 2.31 -47.21 36.36
C GLN A 896 1.97 -47.46 37.84
N GLY A 897 0.70 -47.71 38.13
CA GLY A 897 0.20 -47.95 39.49
C GLY A 897 -0.08 -46.70 40.32
N PHE A 898 0.23 -45.50 39.83
CA PHE A 898 -0.19 -44.25 40.48
C PHE A 898 -1.69 -44.01 40.25
N THR A 899 -2.44 -43.83 41.34
CA THR A 899 -3.87 -43.45 41.29
C THR A 899 -4.02 -41.99 41.72
N PRO A 900 -4.26 -41.05 40.79
CA PRO A 900 -4.34 -39.62 41.09
C PRO A 900 -5.61 -39.25 41.85
N ASN A 901 -5.48 -38.37 42.84
CA ASN A 901 -6.59 -37.69 43.51
C ASN A 901 -6.78 -36.29 42.91
N TRP A 902 -7.58 -36.21 41.85
CA TRP A 902 -7.83 -34.98 41.10
C TRP A 902 -8.48 -33.87 41.94
N SER A 903 -9.43 -34.23 42.81
CA SER A 903 -10.09 -33.27 43.69
C SER A 903 -9.10 -32.62 44.67
N SER A 904 -8.09 -33.38 45.12
CA SER A 904 -7.01 -32.84 45.94
C SER A 904 -6.14 -31.85 45.16
N ALA A 905 -5.82 -32.13 43.89
CA ALA A 905 -5.01 -31.24 43.06
C ALA A 905 -5.73 -29.92 42.75
N LEU A 906 -7.01 -29.99 42.36
CA LEU A 906 -7.84 -28.80 42.13
C LEU A 906 -7.99 -27.95 43.40
N SER A 907 -8.21 -28.60 44.55
CA SER A 907 -8.29 -27.88 45.84
C SER A 907 -6.96 -27.25 46.22
N TYR A 908 -5.82 -27.88 45.88
CA TYR A 908 -4.50 -27.34 46.15
C TYR A 908 -4.26 -26.04 45.35
N ALA A 909 -4.66 -26.03 44.08
CA ALA A 909 -4.60 -24.85 43.21
C ALA A 909 -5.69 -23.81 43.48
N GLY A 910 -6.50 -23.98 44.55
CA GLY A 910 -7.47 -22.99 45.00
C GLY A 910 -8.75 -22.88 44.17
N VAL A 911 -9.06 -23.86 43.31
CA VAL A 911 -10.22 -23.79 42.42
C VAL A 911 -11.37 -24.67 42.93
N SER A 912 -12.57 -24.07 43.01
CA SER A 912 -13.81 -24.77 43.34
C SER A 912 -14.81 -24.69 42.19
N GLY A 913 -15.33 -25.83 41.74
CA GLY A 913 -16.37 -25.89 40.69
C GLY A 913 -15.88 -26.26 39.28
N VAL A 914 -14.62 -26.69 39.13
CA VAL A 914 -14.08 -27.18 37.84
C VAL A 914 -14.69 -28.53 37.49
N SER A 915 -15.26 -28.64 36.30
CA SER A 915 -15.59 -29.90 35.66
C SER A 915 -14.36 -30.44 34.94
N ILE A 916 -13.84 -31.58 35.40
CA ILE A 916 -12.79 -32.31 34.68
C ILE A 916 -13.47 -33.08 33.55
N ASN A 917 -13.37 -32.56 32.31
CA ASN A 917 -13.72 -33.35 31.13
C ASN A 917 -12.57 -34.33 30.91
N ARG A 918 -12.84 -35.60 31.20
CA ARG A 918 -11.83 -36.65 31.19
C ARG A 918 -11.93 -37.43 29.89
N TYR A 919 -11.09 -37.10 28.92
CA TYR A 919 -10.82 -37.98 27.79
C TYR A 919 -9.70 -38.95 28.22
N ALA A 920 -10.03 -39.85 29.14
CA ALA A 920 -9.07 -40.89 29.52
C ALA A 920 -9.05 -41.96 28.44
N TYR A 921 -8.14 -41.83 27.47
CA TYR A 921 -7.74 -42.96 26.65
C TYR A 921 -6.90 -43.89 27.52
N PHE A 922 -7.58 -44.72 28.32
CA PHE A 922 -6.99 -45.90 28.94
C PHE A 922 -6.63 -46.90 27.83
N ASN A 923 -5.57 -46.63 27.08
CA ASN A 923 -4.81 -47.74 26.52
C ASN A 923 -4.00 -48.30 27.70
N ASN A 924 -4.30 -49.54 28.11
CA ASN A 924 -3.73 -50.20 29.29
C ASN A 924 -2.19 -50.32 29.29
N THR A 925 -1.53 -49.79 28.26
CA THR A 925 -0.08 -49.85 28.02
C THR A 925 0.64 -48.52 28.30
N LEU A 926 0.01 -47.34 28.13
CA LEU A 926 0.73 -46.04 28.13
C LEU A 926 0.32 -45.02 29.23
N ASN A 927 -0.81 -45.22 29.93
CA ASN A 927 -1.27 -44.37 31.06
C ASN A 927 -1.32 -42.84 30.79
N LEU A 928 -1.75 -42.42 29.60
CA LEU A 928 -1.90 -41.02 29.23
C LEU A 928 -3.23 -40.41 29.71
N VAL A 929 -3.22 -39.13 30.08
CA VAL A 929 -4.40 -38.37 30.50
C VAL A 929 -4.33 -36.94 29.97
N ASP A 930 -5.34 -36.55 29.21
CA ASP A 930 -5.55 -35.15 28.83
C ASP A 930 -6.42 -34.43 29.86
N PHE A 931 -6.02 -33.20 30.18
CA PHE A 931 -6.74 -32.33 31.10
C PHE A 931 -7.04 -30.99 30.42
N ILE A 932 -8.30 -30.56 30.53
CA ILE A 932 -8.80 -29.32 29.94
C ILE A 932 -9.45 -28.51 31.06
N TYR A 933 -9.00 -27.27 31.21
CA TYR A 933 -9.52 -26.29 32.14
C TYR A 933 -10.53 -25.39 31.42
N GLN A 934 -11.82 -25.50 31.79
CA GLN A 934 -12.89 -24.61 31.34
C GLN A 934 -13.39 -23.69 32.45
#